data_AF-A0A7W1G899-F1
#
_entry.id   AF-A0A7W1G899-F1
#
_cell.length_a   1.000
_cell.length_b   1.000
_cell.length_c   1.000
_cell.angle_alpha   90.00
_cell.angle_beta   90.00
_cell.angle_gamma   90.00
#
_symmetry.space_group_name_H-M   'P 1'
#
loop_
_entity.id
_entity.type
_entity.pdbx_description
1 polymer ?
#
loop_
_entity_poly.entity_id
_entity_poly.type
_entity_poly.pdbx_seq_one_letter_code
_entity_poly.pdbx_strand_id
1 'polypeptide(L)'
;MDEAHQAEVPPASMDQRAFTLSIKSVAVGDFSGEPESDIAVLTADGAVQVLNQVMRVGQEKREDERHQASRRVRVSQRLAEWQSEKAASGRWPGATQLVCARVSSVPADSLLVVDSANRQLHVLSGGRLERGKLTAEVTSDTKASEREVVSMNVEGGGPVAVLPMRLSVDALSDLVMLRSGHSAPVVALTGVEPAASVPSSAITNVNDDGVSPFNLSEITPAATQEVFSFNLLGPNGEVLIPNLRNGVVLNVEGYVQYSDLSFEAVTSPDVVGSVRIEADFDNHVENGAPYTTFRFTIGRGAPTDLSVGSHSITATPYTEQNATGTAGTARSLTFSVAQAQSMYVVNSAADTDDGTCNTAHCTLREAIIAANASAGLDEIRFGIGTGVQTISVTSRLPTITDAVTIDAATQPGFAGKPIIELDGSNAGSASGLVVGAGGSVVRGLVINRFSGHGITLGESGPPALKRSTGSIIEGNYIGTDINGTAALGNSGGGVNILYGYNNLIGGTIPAARNVISGNGSGVILGLVSGDSHVNSVQGNFIGTDVTGTADLGNQFSGVLAQRSFENRIGGTTTGARNIISGNISRAIALEDNSGTLVQGNLIGTDISGTTALGNGSNGVQIIFGGNHTIGGTVAAARNVISGNQASSPFSGAVSIEASLGNKVQGNFIGTKANGTEALSNAGSGVNISIGNNSGNVIGGATAEAANVISSNGGAGIRFDGLRTPLIQGNFIGTDMSVTRQLGNAGDGILISSASQGNDIKGNVIAFNQGSGVRIDSAAGIRIVENSIFSNLGLGIDLSPDGITPNDPLDSDTGSNGLQNFPVLTSFMPAISANADKDESASSALNSAVAVSGTLNSGPNATYTVHWYFTNESDCEANQFIALPLASGQVSNVTTDAQGNAQFSFPLDFPAGVESGVINCTATDSIGNTSEFSACLSVAAPVVTGALQFSAAAYSGR
;
A
#
# COMPACT_ATOMS: atom_id res chain seq x y z
N MET A 1 -37.52 -28.90 46.76
CA MET A 1 -38.75 -28.20 47.18
C MET A 1 -39.08 -27.21 46.07
N ASP A 2 -40.10 -27.38 45.25
CA ASP A 2 -41.12 -28.42 45.08
C ASP A 2 -41.65 -28.25 43.64
N GLU A 3 -41.90 -29.34 42.90
CA GLU A 3 -42.37 -29.33 41.51
C GLU A 3 -43.78 -28.71 41.35
N ALA A 4 -44.41 -28.31 42.45
CA ALA A 4 -45.73 -27.69 42.51
C ALA A 4 -45.75 -26.15 42.30
N HIS A 5 -44.62 -25.47 42.05
CA HIS A 5 -44.58 -24.01 41.85
C HIS A 5 -44.40 -23.54 40.38
N GLN A 6 -44.34 -24.44 39.39
CA GLN A 6 -44.14 -24.07 37.98
C GLN A 6 -45.44 -23.80 37.17
N ALA A 7 -46.61 -23.75 37.82
CA ALA A 7 -47.90 -23.76 37.12
C ALA A 7 -48.67 -22.42 37.06
N GLU A 8 -48.08 -21.27 37.42
CA GLU A 8 -48.75 -19.96 37.24
C GLU A 8 -47.79 -18.89 36.70
N VAL A 9 -47.48 -18.95 35.41
CA VAL A 9 -47.00 -17.78 34.66
C VAL A 9 -48.22 -17.15 33.99
N PRO A 10 -48.67 -15.94 34.41
CA PRO A 10 -49.78 -15.26 33.74
C PRO A 10 -49.45 -14.93 32.28
N PRO A 11 -50.45 -14.88 31.39
CA PRO A 11 -50.23 -14.53 29.98
C PRO A 11 -49.66 -13.12 29.83
N ALA A 12 -48.72 -12.94 28.89
CA ALA A 12 -48.11 -11.64 28.59
C ALA A 12 -49.19 -10.62 28.21
N SER A 13 -49.24 -9.48 28.90
CA SER A 13 -50.12 -8.36 28.57
C SER A 13 -49.42 -7.40 27.61
N MET A 14 -49.97 -7.20 26.42
CA MET A 14 -49.56 -6.08 25.56
C MET A 14 -50.17 -4.78 26.07
N ASP A 15 -49.37 -3.72 26.05
CA ASP A 15 -49.85 -2.38 26.27
C ASP A 15 -49.28 -1.43 25.21
N GLN A 16 -50.08 -0.45 24.79
CA GLN A 16 -49.77 0.42 23.67
C GLN A 16 -49.80 1.87 24.10
N ARG A 17 -48.80 2.64 23.66
CA ARG A 17 -48.77 4.09 23.82
C ARG A 17 -48.66 4.77 22.45
N ALA A 18 -49.58 5.69 22.18
CA ALA A 18 -49.51 6.53 20.99
C ALA A 18 -48.61 7.75 21.22
N PHE A 19 -47.85 8.12 20.20
CA PHE A 19 -47.06 9.36 20.16
C PHE A 19 -47.64 10.29 19.10
N THR A 20 -47.65 11.59 19.38
CA THR A 20 -48.17 12.62 18.46
C THR A 20 -47.24 12.89 17.29
N LEU A 21 -46.01 12.37 17.31
CA LEU A 21 -44.99 12.53 16.27
C LEU A 21 -44.36 11.17 15.96
N SER A 22 -43.91 10.99 14.71
CA SER A 22 -43.15 9.80 14.32
C SER A 22 -41.86 9.68 15.12
N ILE A 23 -41.51 8.45 15.49
CA ILE A 23 -40.28 8.13 16.21
C ILE A 23 -39.17 7.85 15.20
N LYS A 24 -38.03 8.52 15.37
CA LYS A 24 -36.82 8.33 14.55
C LYS A 24 -35.89 7.25 15.12
N SER A 25 -35.75 7.19 16.45
CA SER A 25 -34.88 6.25 17.15
C SER A 25 -35.40 5.97 18.55
N VAL A 26 -35.10 4.79 19.08
CA VAL A 26 -35.43 4.35 20.44
C VAL A 26 -34.18 3.84 21.14
N ALA A 27 -34.04 4.10 22.43
CA ALA A 27 -33.02 3.51 23.29
C ALA A 27 -33.66 3.01 24.59
N VAL A 28 -33.10 1.95 25.17
CA VAL A 28 -33.55 1.36 26.44
C VAL A 28 -32.38 1.35 27.41
N GLY A 29 -32.62 1.73 28.66
CA GLY A 29 -31.59 1.87 29.69
C GLY A 29 -32.18 2.43 30.99
N ASP A 30 -31.37 2.54 32.03
CA ASP A 30 -31.78 3.24 33.26
C ASP A 30 -31.51 4.74 33.11
N PHE A 31 -32.45 5.48 32.52
CA PHE A 31 -32.25 6.90 32.25
C PHE A 31 -32.70 7.78 33.42
N SER A 32 -33.59 7.29 34.27
CA SER A 32 -34.17 8.03 35.40
C SER A 32 -33.43 7.83 36.72
N GLY A 33 -32.53 6.85 36.81
CA GLY A 33 -31.79 6.48 38.01
C GLY A 33 -32.59 5.55 38.94
N GLU A 34 -33.53 4.81 38.38
CA GLU A 34 -34.43 3.89 39.08
C GLU A 34 -34.09 2.44 38.66
N PRO A 35 -34.30 1.44 39.53
CA PRO A 35 -33.85 0.07 39.29
C PRO A 35 -34.53 -0.67 38.12
N GLU A 36 -35.45 -0.02 37.38
CA GLU A 36 -36.16 -0.60 36.24
C GLU A 36 -35.80 0.12 34.93
N SER A 37 -35.81 -0.61 33.80
CA SER A 37 -35.44 -0.05 32.49
C SER A 37 -36.48 0.95 31.98
N ASP A 38 -36.01 2.14 31.61
CA ASP A 38 -36.75 3.18 30.93
C ASP A 38 -36.64 3.04 29.40
N ILE A 39 -37.55 3.73 28.69
CA ILE A 39 -37.52 3.82 27.22
C ILE A 39 -37.35 5.27 26.82
N ALA A 40 -36.28 5.59 26.09
CA ALA A 40 -36.06 6.89 25.48
C ALA A 40 -36.44 6.87 24.00
N VAL A 41 -37.14 7.90 23.53
CA VAL A 41 -37.55 8.05 22.13
C VAL A 41 -37.11 9.39 21.57
N LEU A 42 -36.57 9.39 20.35
CA LEU A 42 -36.28 10.58 19.55
C LEU A 42 -37.43 10.80 18.57
N THR A 43 -38.13 11.92 18.68
CA THR A 43 -39.25 12.25 17.79
C THR A 43 -38.79 13.01 16.56
N ALA A 44 -39.64 13.04 15.52
CA ALA A 44 -39.33 13.66 14.23
C ALA A 44 -38.87 15.13 14.31
N ASP A 45 -39.38 15.88 15.30
CA ASP A 45 -39.00 17.26 15.61
C ASP A 45 -37.67 17.40 16.37
N GLY A 46 -36.96 16.30 16.63
CA GLY A 46 -35.66 16.29 17.32
C GLY A 46 -35.75 16.38 18.84
N ALA A 47 -36.94 16.16 19.44
CA ALA A 47 -37.09 16.09 20.88
C ALA A 47 -36.79 14.67 21.41
N VAL A 48 -36.23 14.60 22.62
CA VAL A 48 -35.99 13.33 23.32
C VAL A 48 -36.98 13.22 24.47
N GLN A 49 -37.76 12.15 24.51
CA GLN A 49 -38.69 11.85 25.61
C GLN A 49 -38.26 10.56 26.30
N VAL A 50 -38.22 10.55 27.62
CA VAL A 50 -37.95 9.36 28.44
C VAL A 50 -39.26 8.92 29.06
N LEU A 51 -39.57 7.64 28.93
CA LEU A 51 -40.77 6.98 29.44
C LEU A 51 -40.33 6.13 30.62
N ASN A 52 -40.85 6.45 31.81
CA ASN A 52 -40.49 5.76 33.05
C ASN A 52 -41.72 5.24 33.80
N GLN A 53 -41.49 4.23 34.63
CA GLN A 53 -42.53 3.61 35.46
C GLN A 53 -42.80 4.47 36.70
N VAL A 54 -44.09 4.67 37.02
CA VAL A 54 -44.47 5.47 38.21
C VAL A 54 -44.79 4.56 39.37
N MET A 55 -44.10 4.74 40.49
CA MET A 55 -44.48 4.21 41.80
C MET A 55 -45.70 4.97 42.35
N ARG A 56 -46.89 4.35 42.37
CA ARG A 56 -48.05 4.95 43.04
C ARG A 56 -47.99 4.70 44.55
N VAL A 57 -47.61 5.71 45.32
CA VAL A 57 -47.76 5.70 46.78
C VAL A 57 -49.23 6.01 47.12
N GLY A 58 -50.00 5.00 47.52
CA GLY A 58 -51.38 5.18 47.95
C GLY A 58 -51.48 5.94 49.27
N GLN A 59 -52.07 7.14 49.26
CA GLN A 59 -52.62 7.79 50.44
C GLN A 59 -53.97 7.12 50.78
N GLU A 60 -53.96 6.13 51.69
CA GLU A 60 -55.17 5.74 52.42
C GLU A 60 -54.98 5.97 53.92
N LYS A 61 -55.90 6.78 54.46
CA LYS A 61 -56.02 7.20 55.87
C LYS A 61 -56.27 6.00 56.79
N ARG A 62 -55.80 6.17 58.03
CA ARG A 62 -55.94 5.32 59.22
C ARG A 62 -57.34 4.71 59.41
N GLU A 63 -57.40 3.43 59.76
CA GLU A 63 -57.89 2.95 61.07
C GLU A 63 -57.50 1.47 61.28
N ASP A 64 -57.18 1.16 62.53
CA ASP A 64 -56.96 -0.14 63.17
C ASP A 64 -55.62 -0.92 63.03
N GLU A 65 -55.05 -1.10 64.22
CA GLU A 65 -53.79 -1.75 64.55
C GLU A 65 -53.89 -3.28 64.56
N ARG A 66 -52.73 -3.91 64.38
CA ARG A 66 -52.40 -5.35 64.50
C ARG A 66 -52.68 -6.17 63.25
N HIS A 67 -51.70 -6.19 62.35
CA HIS A 67 -50.84 -7.35 62.06
C HIS A 67 -49.73 -6.91 61.09
N GLN A 68 -48.48 -7.28 61.39
CA GLN A 68 -47.33 -7.04 60.53
C GLN A 68 -47.48 -7.83 59.22
N ALA A 69 -47.73 -7.13 58.11
CA ALA A 69 -47.45 -7.60 56.76
C ALA A 69 -47.03 -6.39 55.91
N SER A 70 -45.93 -6.57 55.18
CA SER A 70 -45.30 -5.63 54.27
C SER A 70 -46.30 -5.03 53.26
N ARG A 71 -46.51 -3.70 53.32
CA ARG A 71 -47.22 -2.93 52.29
C ARG A 71 -46.40 -2.99 51.00
N ARG A 72 -46.78 -3.87 50.06
CA ARG A 72 -46.25 -3.88 48.68
C ARG A 72 -46.82 -2.68 47.91
N VAL A 73 -45.94 -1.76 47.52
CA VAL A 73 -46.24 -0.71 46.55
C VAL A 73 -46.51 -1.38 45.19
N ARG A 74 -47.57 -0.99 44.48
CA ARG A 74 -47.84 -1.48 43.11
C ARG A 74 -47.20 -0.55 42.10
N VAL A 75 -46.22 -1.05 41.37
CA VAL A 75 -45.67 -0.42 40.14
C VAL A 75 -46.69 -0.64 39.01
N SER A 76 -46.96 0.37 38.18
CA SER A 76 -47.81 0.19 37.01
C SER A 76 -47.02 -0.43 35.85
N GLN A 77 -47.36 -1.67 35.48
CA GLN A 77 -46.75 -2.38 34.36
C GLN A 77 -47.37 -2.02 33.00
N ARG A 78 -48.32 -1.08 32.96
CA ARG A 78 -48.99 -0.63 31.74
C ARG A 78 -48.24 0.55 31.13
N LEU A 79 -47.59 0.35 29.97
CA LEU A 79 -46.89 1.37 29.17
C LEU A 79 -47.70 2.65 28.91
N ALA A 80 -49.04 2.54 28.78
CA ALA A 80 -49.92 3.70 28.62
C ALA A 80 -49.97 4.59 29.88
N GLU A 81 -49.65 4.04 31.05
CA GLU A 81 -49.63 4.72 32.34
C GLU A 81 -48.23 5.20 32.75
N TRP A 82 -47.18 4.89 31.96
CA TRP A 82 -45.82 5.37 32.21
C TRP A 82 -45.77 6.89 32.10
N GLN A 83 -44.99 7.55 32.95
CA GLN A 83 -44.78 8.99 32.82
C GLN A 83 -43.86 9.27 31.64
N SER A 84 -44.17 10.32 30.88
CA SER A 84 -43.26 10.84 29.86
C SER A 84 -42.62 12.10 30.41
N GLU A 85 -41.31 12.07 30.54
CA GLU A 85 -40.49 13.22 30.83
C GLU A 85 -39.83 13.69 29.54
N LYS A 86 -39.92 14.98 29.23
CA LYS A 86 -39.21 15.56 28.09
C LYS A 86 -37.75 15.80 28.51
N ALA A 87 -36.84 14.93 28.08
CA ALA A 87 -35.41 15.04 28.43
C ALA A 87 -34.72 16.22 27.72
N ALA A 88 -35.16 16.56 26.50
CA ALA A 88 -34.75 17.78 25.78
C ALA A 88 -35.84 18.29 24.84
N SER A 89 -36.08 19.61 24.81
CA SER A 89 -37.07 20.23 23.92
C SER A 89 -36.53 20.56 22.53
N GLY A 90 -36.46 19.55 21.65
CA GLY A 90 -36.46 19.74 20.20
C GLY A 90 -35.31 20.59 19.62
N ARG A 91 -34.07 20.32 20.02
CA ARG A 91 -32.90 21.09 19.56
C ARG A 91 -32.17 20.50 18.35
N TRP A 92 -32.56 19.30 17.89
CA TRP A 92 -31.81 18.54 16.88
C TRP A 92 -32.71 17.88 15.82
N PRO A 93 -33.43 18.66 14.98
CA PRO A 93 -34.24 18.09 13.90
C PRO A 93 -33.41 17.28 12.89
N GLY A 94 -32.10 17.53 12.82
CA GLY A 94 -31.13 16.77 12.03
C GLY A 94 -30.61 15.48 12.66
N ALA A 95 -30.92 15.23 13.95
CA ALA A 95 -30.51 14.00 14.61
C ALA A 95 -31.30 12.79 14.09
N THR A 96 -30.58 11.67 13.97
CA THR A 96 -31.10 10.43 13.39
C THR A 96 -31.05 9.26 14.36
N GLN A 97 -30.20 9.30 15.39
CA GLN A 97 -29.98 8.16 16.29
C GLN A 97 -29.91 8.58 17.77
N LEU A 98 -30.39 7.67 18.62
CA LEU A 98 -30.17 7.65 20.07
C LEU A 98 -29.32 6.44 20.45
N VAL A 99 -28.29 6.66 21.26
CA VAL A 99 -27.45 5.59 21.80
C VAL A 99 -27.44 5.66 23.32
N CYS A 100 -27.74 4.54 23.97
CA CYS A 100 -27.57 4.38 25.41
C CYS A 100 -26.08 4.14 25.71
N ALA A 101 -25.49 4.95 26.58
CA ALA A 101 -24.11 4.79 27.01
C ALA A 101 -23.93 5.30 28.43
N ARG A 102 -22.91 4.86 29.15
CA ARG A 102 -22.58 5.40 30.47
C ARG A 102 -21.32 6.25 30.36
N VAL A 103 -21.51 7.56 30.24
CA VAL A 103 -20.43 8.55 30.03
C VAL A 103 -20.42 9.64 31.11
N SER A 104 -21.18 9.44 32.18
CA SER A 104 -21.24 10.33 33.34
C SER A 104 -20.92 9.57 34.63
N SER A 105 -20.56 10.29 35.69
CA SER A 105 -20.35 9.71 37.02
C SER A 105 -21.65 9.41 37.78
N VAL A 106 -22.82 9.66 37.16
CA VAL A 106 -24.12 9.35 37.77
C VAL A 106 -24.44 7.87 37.55
N PRO A 107 -25.07 7.17 38.51
CA PRO A 107 -25.40 5.74 38.36
C PRO A 107 -26.34 5.41 37.19
N ALA A 108 -27.08 6.41 36.71
CA ALA A 108 -27.98 6.32 35.58
C ALA A 108 -27.24 6.35 34.22
N ASP A 109 -27.78 5.65 33.24
CA ASP A 109 -27.31 5.66 31.87
C ASP A 109 -27.56 7.03 31.21
N SER A 110 -26.62 7.43 30.36
CA SER A 110 -26.67 8.66 29.57
C SER A 110 -27.24 8.38 28.17
N LEU A 111 -27.83 9.40 27.56
CA LEU A 111 -28.34 9.35 26.19
C LEU A 111 -27.43 10.14 25.28
N LEU A 112 -26.93 9.52 24.22
CA LEU A 112 -26.19 10.17 23.17
C LEU A 112 -27.13 10.44 21.98
N VAL A 113 -27.19 11.68 21.52
CA VAL A 113 -27.92 12.08 20.32
C VAL A 113 -26.93 12.37 19.21
N VAL A 114 -26.98 11.56 18.16
CA VAL A 114 -26.11 11.69 16.99
C VAL A 114 -26.74 12.65 16.00
N ASP A 115 -26.17 13.85 15.86
CA ASP A 115 -26.58 14.87 14.89
C ASP A 115 -25.55 14.95 13.75
N SER A 116 -25.65 14.00 12.82
CA SER A 116 -24.80 13.93 11.64
C SER A 116 -24.92 15.18 10.77
N ALA A 117 -26.12 15.77 10.69
CA ALA A 117 -26.41 16.94 9.84
C ALA A 117 -25.64 18.18 10.30
N ASN A 118 -25.52 18.37 11.61
CA ASN A 118 -24.80 19.50 12.21
C ASN A 118 -23.39 19.15 12.69
N ARG A 119 -22.92 17.92 12.41
CA ARG A 119 -21.62 17.39 12.85
C ARG A 119 -21.40 17.43 14.36
N GLN A 120 -22.46 17.17 15.12
CA GLN A 120 -22.41 17.21 16.58
C GLN A 120 -22.85 15.90 17.22
N LEU A 121 -22.27 15.63 18.39
CA LEU A 121 -22.74 14.61 19.31
C LEU A 121 -23.19 15.28 20.61
N HIS A 122 -24.42 15.02 21.03
CA HIS A 122 -24.95 15.58 22.27
C HIS A 122 -25.09 14.48 23.32
N VAL A 123 -24.62 14.76 24.52
CA VAL A 123 -24.73 13.87 25.68
C VAL A 123 -25.76 14.44 26.63
N LEU A 124 -26.82 13.68 26.91
CA LEU A 124 -27.75 13.96 27.98
C LEU A 124 -27.39 13.08 29.18
N SER A 125 -27.04 13.71 30.29
CA SER A 125 -26.71 12.97 31.52
C SER A 125 -27.91 12.18 32.06
N GLY A 126 -27.64 11.03 32.68
CA GLY A 126 -28.64 10.20 33.34
C GLY A 126 -29.04 10.79 34.70
N GLY A 127 -30.32 10.68 35.08
CA GLY A 127 -30.82 11.10 36.39
C GLY A 127 -31.31 12.54 36.50
N ARG A 128 -32.20 12.79 37.46
CA ARG A 128 -32.76 14.11 37.78
C ARG A 128 -31.75 14.86 38.65
N LEU A 129 -31.37 16.09 38.28
CA LEU A 129 -30.58 16.95 39.17
C LEU A 129 -31.36 17.19 40.47
N GLU A 130 -30.95 16.55 41.57
CA GLU A 130 -31.54 16.82 42.87
C GLU A 130 -31.17 18.23 43.34
N ARG A 131 -32.21 19.01 43.63
CA ARG A 131 -32.18 20.31 44.27
C ARG A 131 -31.58 20.16 45.68
N GLY A 132 -30.31 20.55 45.93
CA GLY A 132 -29.82 20.47 47.31
C GLY A 132 -28.37 20.79 47.71
N LYS A 133 -27.44 21.16 46.82
CA LYS A 133 -26.11 21.64 47.23
C LYS A 133 -25.61 22.81 46.39
N LEU A 134 -26.25 23.96 46.54
CA LEU A 134 -25.64 25.27 46.34
C LEU A 134 -26.39 26.23 47.27
N THR A 135 -25.70 26.66 48.33
CA THR A 135 -26.18 27.63 49.30
C THR A 135 -26.36 29.00 48.64
N ALA A 136 -27.42 29.69 49.08
CA ALA A 136 -27.71 31.13 48.94
C ALA A 136 -28.30 31.63 47.59
N GLU A 137 -29.58 32.01 47.71
CA GLU A 137 -30.31 33.10 47.00
C GLU A 137 -29.96 33.40 45.54
N VAL A 138 -30.77 32.86 44.62
CA VAL A 138 -31.16 33.57 43.39
C VAL A 138 -32.66 33.45 43.19
N THR A 139 -33.29 34.60 43.04
CA THR A 139 -34.72 34.83 42.84
C THR A 139 -35.16 34.47 41.42
N SER A 140 -36.36 33.90 41.34
CA SER A 140 -37.35 33.92 40.26
C SER A 140 -36.88 33.90 38.79
N ASP A 141 -37.40 32.88 38.09
CA ASP A 141 -37.72 32.83 36.66
C ASP A 141 -36.77 32.01 35.77
N THR A 142 -36.84 30.67 35.86
CA THR A 142 -36.55 29.75 34.74
C THR A 142 -37.18 28.37 34.98
N LYS A 143 -37.77 27.82 33.91
CA LYS A 143 -38.50 26.55 33.85
C LYS A 143 -37.63 25.37 34.27
N ALA A 144 -38.09 24.61 35.26
CA ALA A 144 -37.56 23.28 35.57
C ALA A 144 -37.99 22.27 34.50
N SER A 145 -37.04 21.53 33.89
CA SER A 145 -37.16 20.14 33.39
C SER A 145 -36.34 19.80 32.12
N GLU A 146 -35.14 20.33 31.89
CA GLU A 146 -34.25 19.81 30.81
C GLU A 146 -33.01 19.17 31.43
N ARG A 147 -32.61 17.99 30.94
CA ARG A 147 -31.38 17.30 31.39
C ARG A 147 -30.14 18.08 30.94
N GLU A 148 -29.01 17.89 31.62
CA GLU A 148 -27.75 18.54 31.24
C GLU A 148 -27.28 18.01 29.87
N VAL A 149 -27.04 18.93 28.94
CA VAL A 149 -26.65 18.65 27.56
C VAL A 149 -25.22 19.14 27.34
N VAL A 150 -24.29 18.23 27.13
CA VAL A 150 -22.95 18.55 26.60
C VAL A 150 -22.97 18.31 25.10
N SER A 151 -22.56 19.30 24.30
CA SER A 151 -22.49 19.18 22.84
C SER A 151 -21.04 19.21 22.40
N MET A 152 -20.63 18.23 21.61
CA MET A 152 -19.27 18.10 21.10
C MET A 152 -19.28 18.26 19.58
N ASN A 153 -18.38 19.09 19.06
CA ASN A 153 -18.10 19.14 17.63
C ASN A 153 -17.31 17.90 17.22
N VAL A 154 -17.72 17.26 16.14
CA VAL A 154 -16.97 16.15 15.54
C VAL A 154 -16.19 16.70 14.36
N GLU A 155 -14.88 16.92 14.57
CA GLU A 155 -13.99 17.41 13.52
C GLU A 155 -13.84 16.39 12.38
N GLY A 156 -13.62 16.87 11.16
CA GLY A 156 -13.42 16.04 9.96
C GLY A 156 -14.71 15.56 9.30
N GLY A 157 -15.83 15.39 10.00
CA GLY A 157 -17.08 14.96 9.38
C GLY A 157 -18.13 14.61 10.44
N GLY A 158 -19.42 14.64 10.08
CA GLY A 158 -20.48 14.36 11.05
C GLY A 158 -20.44 12.91 11.56
N PRO A 159 -20.80 12.67 12.83
CA PRO A 159 -20.82 11.32 13.39
C PRO A 159 -21.92 10.51 12.70
N VAL A 160 -21.63 9.28 12.27
CA VAL A 160 -22.55 8.40 11.53
C VAL A 160 -22.95 7.19 12.35
N ALA A 161 -22.04 6.69 13.20
CA ALA A 161 -22.31 5.64 14.16
C ALA A 161 -21.43 5.87 15.40
N VAL A 162 -21.96 5.48 16.55
CA VAL A 162 -21.30 5.65 17.83
C VAL A 162 -21.45 4.34 18.63
N LEU A 163 -20.33 3.72 19.00
CA LEU A 163 -20.30 2.48 19.76
C LEU A 163 -19.67 2.75 21.14
N PRO A 164 -20.41 2.52 22.24
CA PRO A 164 -19.80 2.48 23.57
C PRO A 164 -18.94 1.21 23.64
N MET A 165 -17.63 1.35 23.82
CA MET A 165 -16.71 0.21 23.94
C MET A 165 -15.98 0.28 25.28
N ARG A 166 -15.75 -0.89 25.89
CA ARG A 166 -14.84 -1.00 27.04
C ARG A 166 -13.46 -1.34 26.50
N LEU A 167 -12.67 -0.33 26.14
CA LEU A 167 -11.31 -0.55 25.60
C LEU A 167 -10.27 -0.68 26.72
N SER A 168 -10.57 -0.24 27.95
CA SER A 168 -9.78 -0.50 29.16
C SER A 168 -10.64 -0.85 30.39
N VAL A 169 -9.97 -1.33 31.46
CA VAL A 169 -10.59 -1.92 32.67
C VAL A 169 -11.36 -0.87 33.51
N ASP A 170 -11.15 0.41 33.26
CA ASP A 170 -11.84 1.56 33.86
C ASP A 170 -13.14 1.97 33.13
N ALA A 171 -13.43 1.42 31.96
CA ALA A 171 -14.76 1.17 31.39
C ALA A 171 -15.90 2.21 31.59
N LEU A 172 -15.57 3.51 31.69
CA LEU A 172 -16.55 4.60 31.79
C LEU A 172 -16.29 5.75 30.80
N SER A 173 -15.40 5.61 29.80
CA SER A 173 -15.03 6.76 28.94
C SER A 173 -14.60 6.53 27.49
N ASP A 174 -14.65 5.32 26.91
CA ASP A 174 -14.20 5.13 25.51
C ASP A 174 -15.37 5.08 24.52
N LEU A 175 -15.66 6.22 23.89
CA LEU A 175 -16.66 6.29 22.84
C LEU A 175 -16.00 6.20 21.47
N VAL A 176 -16.28 5.11 20.75
CA VAL A 176 -15.79 4.91 19.38
C VAL A 176 -16.80 5.49 18.39
N MET A 177 -16.36 6.41 17.53
CA MET A 177 -17.21 7.09 16.56
C MET A 177 -16.73 6.89 15.13
N LEU A 178 -17.65 6.55 14.23
CA LEU A 178 -17.44 6.61 12.79
C LEU A 178 -17.87 7.99 12.26
N ARG A 179 -17.07 8.56 11.36
CA ARG A 179 -17.34 9.86 10.74
C ARG A 179 -17.61 9.70 9.26
N SER A 180 -18.51 10.53 8.74
CA SER A 180 -18.75 10.58 7.29
C SER A 180 -17.46 10.98 6.55
N GLY A 181 -17.11 10.24 5.50
CA GLY A 181 -15.95 10.52 4.64
C GLY A 181 -14.58 10.17 5.22
N HIS A 182 -14.50 9.38 6.32
CA HIS A 182 -13.23 9.00 6.96
C HIS A 182 -13.10 7.47 7.05
N SER A 183 -11.91 6.93 6.78
CA SER A 183 -11.61 5.49 6.74
C SER A 183 -11.20 4.88 8.08
N ALA A 184 -11.03 5.69 9.13
CA ALA A 184 -10.65 5.23 10.47
C ALA A 184 -11.66 5.73 11.54
N PRO A 185 -12.06 4.85 12.50
CA PRO A 185 -12.84 5.27 13.65
C PRO A 185 -12.03 6.24 14.53
N VAL A 186 -12.71 7.16 15.19
CA VAL A 186 -12.11 8.06 16.18
C VAL A 186 -12.57 7.65 17.57
N VAL A 187 -11.62 7.57 18.51
CA VAL A 187 -11.93 7.43 19.94
C VAL A 187 -11.99 8.83 20.53
N ALA A 188 -13.13 9.24 21.06
CA ALA A 188 -13.20 10.49 21.80
C ALA A 188 -12.78 10.24 23.25
N LEU A 189 -11.58 10.72 23.61
CA LEU A 189 -11.10 10.71 24.98
C LEU A 189 -11.75 11.88 25.74
N THR A 190 -12.58 11.59 26.74
CA THR A 190 -13.11 12.63 27.64
C THR A 190 -12.08 12.94 28.73
N GLY A 191 -10.99 13.63 28.38
CA GLY A 191 -9.97 14.09 29.32
C GLY A 191 -9.11 15.21 28.70
N VAL A 192 -8.87 16.29 29.46
CA VAL A 192 -8.13 17.48 29.00
C VAL A 192 -6.87 17.67 29.85
N GLU A 193 -5.73 17.97 29.20
CA GLU A 193 -4.49 18.48 29.81
C GLU A 193 -4.46 20.04 29.82
N PRO A 194 -3.57 20.70 30.62
CA PRO A 194 -3.98 21.70 31.61
C PRO A 194 -3.68 23.17 31.25
N ALA A 195 -4.46 24.11 31.81
CA ALA A 195 -3.99 25.16 32.73
C ALA A 195 -5.04 26.28 32.99
N ALA A 196 -5.24 26.55 34.29
CA ALA A 196 -5.71 27.79 34.91
C ALA A 196 -7.18 28.24 34.77
N SER A 197 -8.03 27.67 35.64
CA SER A 197 -9.03 28.34 36.54
C SER A 197 -10.35 27.56 36.64
N VAL A 198 -10.59 26.89 37.78
CA VAL A 198 -11.85 26.17 38.11
C VAL A 198 -12.21 26.45 39.58
N PRO A 199 -13.50 26.39 40.00
CA PRO A 199 -14.15 25.11 40.35
C PRO A 199 -15.63 25.02 39.89
N SER A 200 -16.32 23.89 39.68
CA SER A 200 -16.02 22.52 39.24
C SER A 200 -17.33 21.72 39.41
N SER A 201 -17.97 21.31 38.31
CA SER A 201 -18.59 19.97 38.21
C SER A 201 -17.58 19.08 37.50
N ALA A 202 -16.40 18.96 38.11
CA ALA A 202 -15.33 18.11 37.61
C ALA A 202 -15.48 16.75 38.29
N ILE A 203 -15.55 15.70 37.49
CA ILE A 203 -15.41 14.33 37.96
C ILE A 203 -13.94 14.19 38.37
N THR A 204 -13.70 14.13 39.67
CA THR A 204 -12.36 13.99 40.26
C THR A 204 -12.06 12.53 40.53
N ASN A 205 -10.91 12.04 40.04
CA ASN A 205 -10.18 10.90 40.61
C ASN A 205 -9.63 11.32 41.98
N VAL A 206 -9.93 10.60 43.06
CA VAL A 206 -8.94 10.01 43.98
C VAL A 206 -9.60 9.30 45.17
N ASN A 207 -9.28 8.01 45.34
CA ASN A 207 -8.72 7.37 46.56
C ASN A 207 -8.90 5.83 46.49
N ASP A 208 -7.97 4.96 46.86
CA ASP A 208 -6.54 4.91 47.24
C ASP A 208 -6.30 3.36 47.18
N ASP A 209 -5.19 2.78 46.73
CA ASP A 209 -3.98 2.60 47.53
C ASP A 209 -2.84 2.15 46.59
N GLY A 210 -1.75 2.92 46.55
CA GLY A 210 -0.41 2.37 46.26
C GLY A 210 -0.04 2.09 44.80
N VAL A 211 0.60 3.09 44.18
CA VAL A 211 1.71 2.99 43.21
C VAL A 211 1.84 1.67 42.42
N SER A 212 1.25 1.63 41.22
CA SER A 212 1.98 1.27 39.99
C SER A 212 1.07 1.50 38.77
N PRO A 213 1.47 2.28 37.75
CA PRO A 213 0.71 2.34 36.50
C PRO A 213 0.74 0.97 35.82
N PHE A 214 -0.42 0.36 35.62
CA PHE A 214 -0.55 -0.81 34.74
C PHE A 214 -0.55 -0.30 33.30
N ASN A 215 0.44 -0.78 32.55
CA ASN A 215 0.91 -0.24 31.28
C ASN A 215 0.07 -0.78 30.12
N LEU A 216 -0.22 0.07 29.13
CA LEU A 216 -0.96 -0.24 27.91
C LEU A 216 -0.07 -1.03 26.91
N SER A 217 0.63 -2.08 27.36
CA SER A 217 1.70 -2.73 26.59
C SER A 217 1.45 -4.20 26.21
N GLU A 218 0.32 -4.82 26.57
CA GLU A 218 0.14 -6.26 26.34
C GLU A 218 -1.16 -6.65 25.63
N ILE A 219 -1.50 -6.00 24.51
CA ILE A 219 -1.97 -6.67 23.28
C ILE A 219 -1.52 -5.82 22.08
N THR A 220 -0.23 -5.78 21.80
CA THR A 220 0.29 -5.35 20.50
C THR A 220 0.42 -6.60 19.62
N PRO A 221 -0.09 -6.62 18.37
CA PRO A 221 0.52 -7.47 17.36
C PRO A 221 2.00 -7.10 17.36
N ALA A 222 2.92 -8.07 17.38
CA ALA A 222 4.35 -7.81 17.46
C ALA A 222 4.70 -6.66 16.50
N ALA A 223 5.01 -5.48 17.06
CA ALA A 223 5.36 -4.32 16.26
C ALA A 223 6.64 -4.72 15.51
N THR A 224 6.52 -4.95 14.20
CA THR A 224 7.68 -5.17 13.33
C THR A 224 8.37 -3.83 13.13
N GLN A 225 9.01 -3.33 14.18
CA GLN A 225 9.91 -2.20 14.10
C GLN A 225 11.27 -2.70 13.60
N GLU A 226 11.94 -1.94 12.75
CA GLU A 226 13.25 -2.29 12.21
C GLU A 226 14.13 -1.05 12.06
N VAL A 227 15.45 -1.22 12.14
CA VAL A 227 16.37 -0.21 11.62
C VAL A 227 16.52 -0.51 10.14
N PHE A 228 15.96 0.35 9.29
CA PHE A 228 15.99 0.10 7.86
C PHE A 228 17.22 0.71 7.18
N SER A 229 17.94 1.68 7.77
CA SER A 229 19.18 2.27 7.22
C SER A 229 20.03 3.06 8.21
N PHE A 230 21.22 3.47 7.77
CA PHE A 230 22.08 4.42 8.47
C PHE A 230 22.34 5.64 7.58
N ASN A 231 22.39 6.86 8.14
CA ASN A 231 22.87 8.07 7.46
C ASN A 231 24.14 8.59 8.14
N LEU A 232 25.05 9.25 7.41
CA LEU A 232 26.12 10.07 7.98
C LEU A 232 25.62 11.50 8.03
N LEU A 233 25.63 12.12 9.21
CA LEU A 233 25.21 13.48 9.45
C LEU A 233 26.42 14.41 9.65
N GLY A 234 26.26 15.65 9.24
CA GLY A 234 27.19 16.76 9.50
C GLY A 234 26.88 17.51 10.79
N PRO A 235 27.65 18.57 11.11
CA PRO A 235 27.57 19.27 12.39
C PRO A 235 26.20 19.88 12.73
N ASN A 236 25.41 20.22 11.70
CA ASN A 236 24.10 20.85 11.83
C ASN A 236 22.95 19.84 11.61
N GLY A 237 23.24 18.54 11.59
CA GLY A 237 22.24 17.49 11.33
C GLY A 237 21.91 17.32 9.85
N GLU A 238 22.65 17.96 8.94
CA GLU A 238 22.52 17.73 7.51
C GLU A 238 22.99 16.31 7.15
N VAL A 239 22.21 15.59 6.34
CA VAL A 239 22.62 14.27 5.86
C VAL A 239 23.71 14.43 4.80
N LEU A 240 24.95 14.08 5.15
CA LEU A 240 26.11 14.07 4.24
C LEU A 240 26.12 12.82 3.36
N ILE A 241 25.81 11.65 3.94
CA ILE A 241 25.67 10.39 3.19
C ILE A 241 24.38 9.69 3.64
N PRO A 242 23.33 9.65 2.82
CA PRO A 242 22.12 8.90 3.15
C PRO A 242 22.31 7.39 2.90
N ASN A 243 21.61 6.55 3.66
CA ASN A 243 21.51 5.11 3.43
C ASN A 243 22.88 4.40 3.21
N LEU A 244 23.82 4.66 4.11
CA LEU A 244 25.13 4.00 4.16
C LEU A 244 25.02 2.49 3.99
N ARG A 245 26.01 1.94 3.29
CA ARG A 245 26.06 0.53 2.92
C ARG A 245 27.30 -0.12 3.49
N ASN A 246 27.23 -1.44 3.66
CA ASN A 246 28.40 -2.22 4.04
C ASN A 246 29.54 -2.02 3.05
N GLY A 247 30.73 -1.74 3.58
CA GLY A 247 31.96 -1.50 2.84
C GLY A 247 32.18 -0.06 2.39
N VAL A 248 31.34 0.91 2.78
CA VAL A 248 31.61 2.33 2.50
C VAL A 248 32.97 2.72 3.09
N VAL A 249 33.77 3.44 2.32
CA VAL A 249 35.04 4.02 2.78
C VAL A 249 34.84 5.51 3.01
N LEU A 250 35.00 5.96 4.26
CA LEU A 250 34.99 7.37 4.63
C LEU A 250 36.44 7.89 4.54
N ASN A 251 36.71 8.71 3.53
CA ASN A 251 38.04 9.27 3.31
C ASN A 251 38.32 10.45 4.25
N VAL A 252 39.40 10.39 5.03
CA VAL A 252 39.82 11.43 5.98
C VAL A 252 39.80 12.82 5.34
N GLU A 253 40.42 12.95 4.18
CA GLU A 253 40.61 14.22 3.47
C GLU A 253 39.28 14.83 2.99
N GLY A 254 38.24 14.00 2.83
CA GLY A 254 36.89 14.43 2.44
C GLY A 254 36.02 14.87 3.62
N TYR A 255 36.43 14.56 4.86
CA TYR A 255 35.65 14.85 6.07
C TYR A 255 36.39 15.67 7.13
N VAL A 256 37.71 15.89 6.98
CA VAL A 256 38.54 16.67 7.90
C VAL A 256 38.02 18.11 8.10
N GLN A 257 37.26 18.67 7.13
CA GLN A 257 36.66 19.99 7.29
C GLN A 257 35.48 20.03 8.28
N TYR A 258 34.81 18.92 8.58
CA TYR A 258 33.65 18.91 9.48
C TYR A 258 34.10 18.89 10.95
N SER A 259 33.44 19.70 11.78
CA SER A 259 33.78 19.81 13.20
C SER A 259 33.23 18.67 14.04
N ASP A 260 32.08 18.11 13.63
CA ASP A 260 31.38 16.99 14.26
C ASP A 260 30.63 16.20 13.18
N LEU A 261 30.62 14.88 13.30
CA LEU A 261 29.86 13.93 12.48
C LEU A 261 29.09 12.97 13.39
N SER A 262 27.98 12.41 12.91
CA SER A 262 27.30 11.31 13.61
C SER A 262 26.64 10.37 12.61
N PHE A 263 26.42 9.10 12.99
CA PHE A 263 25.58 8.21 12.22
C PHE A 263 24.16 8.22 12.77
N GLU A 264 23.15 8.39 11.92
CA GLU A 264 21.75 8.27 12.28
C GLU A 264 21.23 6.88 11.90
N ALA A 265 20.70 6.12 12.85
CA ALA A 265 19.94 4.91 12.59
C ALA A 265 18.49 5.28 12.23
N VAL A 266 18.11 5.03 10.98
CA VAL A 266 16.75 5.35 10.49
C VAL A 266 15.86 4.13 10.70
N THR A 267 14.77 4.31 11.45
CA THR A 267 13.84 3.24 11.83
C THR A 267 12.57 3.26 11.01
N SER A 268 11.92 2.10 10.90
CA SER A 268 10.54 1.96 10.43
C SER A 268 9.74 1.26 11.53
N PRO A 269 8.75 1.90 12.15
CA PRO A 269 8.30 3.29 11.94
C PRO A 269 9.39 4.33 12.30
N ASP A 270 9.23 5.56 11.80
CA ASP A 270 10.21 6.66 11.94
C ASP A 270 10.51 7.04 13.41
N VAL A 271 9.60 6.71 14.32
CA VAL A 271 9.76 6.90 15.76
C VAL A 271 9.51 5.56 16.47
N VAL A 272 10.48 5.12 17.25
CA VAL A 272 10.46 3.97 18.15
C VAL A 272 10.76 4.41 19.59
N GLY A 273 10.58 3.53 20.58
CA GLY A 273 10.83 3.86 21.99
C GLY A 273 12.30 4.16 22.28
N SER A 274 13.21 3.40 21.69
CA SER A 274 14.65 3.68 21.70
C SER A 274 15.39 2.88 20.64
N VAL A 275 16.65 3.24 20.35
CA VAL A 275 17.56 2.44 19.53
C VAL A 275 18.82 2.15 20.32
N ARG A 276 19.14 0.88 20.48
CA ARG A 276 20.43 0.44 21.02
C ARG A 276 21.46 0.45 19.91
N ILE A 277 22.49 1.27 20.05
CA ILE A 277 23.58 1.42 19.10
C ILE A 277 24.81 0.73 19.69
N GLU A 278 25.30 -0.27 18.98
CA GLU A 278 26.50 -1.05 19.30
C GLU A 278 27.51 -0.87 18.17
N ALA A 279 28.39 0.10 18.33
CA ALA A 279 29.54 0.34 17.48
C ALA A 279 30.85 0.12 18.23
N ASP A 280 31.94 -0.07 17.50
CA ASP A 280 33.27 -0.21 18.09
C ASP A 280 33.83 1.09 18.68
N PHE A 281 33.26 2.24 18.32
CA PHE A 281 33.59 3.57 18.83
C PHE A 281 32.46 4.21 19.66
N ASP A 282 31.29 3.57 19.73
CA ASP A 282 30.12 4.08 20.44
C ASP A 282 29.22 2.93 20.91
N ASN A 283 28.85 2.92 22.18
CA ASN A 283 27.92 1.93 22.71
C ASN A 283 26.96 2.60 23.70
N HIS A 284 25.75 2.90 23.24
CA HIS A 284 24.72 3.54 24.05
C HIS A 284 23.30 3.24 23.54
N VAL A 285 22.32 3.80 24.24
CA VAL A 285 20.92 3.76 23.84
C VAL A 285 20.43 5.18 23.62
N GLU A 286 19.89 5.44 22.43
CA GLU A 286 19.25 6.71 22.08
C GLU A 286 17.74 6.60 22.26
N ASN A 287 17.16 7.50 23.05
CA ASN A 287 15.77 7.46 23.51
C ASN A 287 14.83 8.35 22.68
N GLY A 288 15.35 9.15 21.76
CA GLY A 288 14.56 10.03 20.91
C GLY A 288 15.12 10.18 19.51
N ALA A 289 14.23 10.31 18.53
CA ALA A 289 14.62 10.63 17.16
C ALA A 289 15.20 12.07 17.09
N PRO A 290 16.24 12.31 16.26
CA PRO A 290 16.96 11.34 15.43
C PRO A 290 17.86 10.42 16.26
N TYR A 291 17.84 9.12 15.95
CA TYR A 291 18.60 8.11 16.71
C TYR A 291 20.05 8.08 16.27
N THR A 292 20.90 8.93 16.86
CA THR A 292 22.26 9.14 16.38
C THR A 292 23.34 8.51 17.27
N THR A 293 24.49 8.14 16.69
CA THR A 293 25.72 7.88 17.44
C THR A 293 26.15 9.13 18.21
N PHE A 294 27.06 8.97 19.17
CA PHE A 294 27.86 10.10 19.66
C PHE A 294 28.56 10.82 18.51
N ARG A 295 28.77 12.12 18.71
CA ARG A 295 29.51 12.95 17.76
C ARG A 295 30.96 12.51 17.73
N PHE A 296 31.47 12.29 16.52
CA PHE A 296 32.85 11.94 16.24
C PHE A 296 33.45 12.89 15.21
N THR A 297 34.76 12.82 15.04
CA THR A 297 35.49 13.52 13.98
C THR A 297 36.25 12.51 13.11
N ILE A 298 36.74 12.93 11.95
CA ILE A 298 37.60 12.10 11.11
C ILE A 298 38.85 12.91 10.76
N GLY A 299 40.02 12.41 11.18
CA GLY A 299 41.35 12.90 10.81
C GLY A 299 41.69 14.32 11.27
N ARG A 300 41.09 14.81 12.37
CA ARG A 300 41.43 16.09 13.01
C ARG A 300 42.49 15.98 14.11
N GLY A 301 42.91 14.76 14.45
CA GLY A 301 43.75 14.49 15.62
C GLY A 301 43.03 14.74 16.95
N ALA A 302 41.69 14.74 16.95
CA ALA A 302 40.90 14.92 18.17
C ALA A 302 40.71 13.59 18.91
N PRO A 303 40.49 13.59 20.25
CA PRO A 303 40.21 12.35 20.99
C PRO A 303 38.97 11.57 20.52
N THR A 304 38.06 12.26 19.82
CA THR A 304 36.83 11.72 19.22
C THR A 304 37.02 11.29 17.77
N ASP A 305 38.24 11.30 17.24
CA ASP A 305 38.48 10.81 15.88
C ASP A 305 38.21 9.32 15.78
N LEU A 306 37.40 8.93 14.79
CA LEU A 306 37.41 7.54 14.35
C LEU A 306 38.79 7.21 13.77
N SER A 307 39.38 6.11 14.23
CA SER A 307 40.68 5.63 13.74
C SER A 307 40.61 5.22 12.27
N VAL A 308 41.72 5.29 11.54
CA VAL A 308 41.81 4.61 10.23
C VAL A 308 41.69 3.11 10.44
N GLY A 309 40.83 2.44 9.69
CA GLY A 309 40.54 1.01 9.86
C GLY A 309 39.10 0.63 9.54
N SER A 310 38.76 -0.64 9.74
CA SER A 310 37.39 -1.13 9.61
C SER A 310 36.63 -0.90 10.91
N HIS A 311 35.40 -0.42 10.78
CA HIS A 311 34.46 -0.12 11.85
C HIS A 311 33.14 -0.84 11.61
N SER A 312 32.36 -1.03 12.67
CA SER A 312 31.02 -1.58 12.56
C SER A 312 30.05 -0.89 13.51
N ILE A 313 28.79 -0.82 13.10
CA ILE A 313 27.68 -0.28 13.87
C ILE A 313 26.55 -1.27 13.73
N THR A 314 25.95 -1.69 14.84
CA THR A 314 24.69 -2.43 14.84
C THR A 314 23.68 -1.61 15.61
N ALA A 315 22.52 -1.36 15.00
CA ALA A 315 21.43 -0.64 15.65
C ALA A 315 20.22 -1.56 15.76
N THR A 316 19.65 -1.65 16.96
CA THR A 316 18.48 -2.46 17.27
C THR A 316 17.38 -1.55 17.85
N PRO A 317 16.19 -1.47 17.24
CA PRO A 317 15.11 -0.65 17.75
C PRO A 317 14.31 -1.39 18.84
N TYR A 318 13.83 -0.65 19.84
CA TYR A 318 13.07 -1.15 20.98
C TYR A 318 11.76 -0.36 21.15
N THR A 319 10.70 -1.04 21.58
CA THR A 319 9.36 -0.44 21.67
C THR A 319 9.28 0.62 22.78
N GLU A 320 10.17 0.54 23.78
CA GLU A 320 10.23 1.45 24.92
C GLU A 320 11.62 2.11 25.03
N GLN A 321 11.75 3.08 25.94
CA GLN A 321 13.00 3.76 26.24
C GLN A 321 14.03 2.84 26.91
N ASN A 322 15.32 3.18 26.81
CA ASN A 322 16.45 2.51 27.45
C ASN A 322 16.64 1.05 26.99
N ALA A 323 16.29 0.76 25.74
CA ALA A 323 16.37 -0.55 25.11
C ALA A 323 15.53 -1.60 25.84
N THR A 324 14.36 -1.21 26.36
CA THR A 324 13.37 -2.10 26.98
C THR A 324 12.17 -2.37 26.06
N GLY A 325 11.30 -3.29 26.46
CA GLY A 325 10.19 -3.75 25.62
C GLY A 325 10.61 -4.76 24.53
N THR A 326 9.87 -4.82 23.43
CA THR A 326 10.13 -5.77 22.33
C THR A 326 11.24 -5.23 21.43
N ALA A 327 12.26 -6.05 21.18
CA ALA A 327 13.30 -5.74 20.20
C ALA A 327 12.76 -5.95 18.77
N GLY A 328 13.05 -5.00 17.90
CA GLY A 328 12.77 -5.09 16.48
C GLY A 328 13.91 -5.72 15.68
N THR A 329 13.80 -5.68 14.35
CA THR A 329 14.85 -6.18 13.46
C THR A 329 16.05 -5.23 13.46
N ALA A 330 17.19 -5.75 13.92
CA ALA A 330 18.46 -5.02 13.95
C ALA A 330 19.08 -4.90 12.55
N ARG A 331 19.89 -3.87 12.34
CA ARG A 331 20.70 -3.71 11.13
C ARG A 331 22.15 -3.39 11.49
N SER A 332 23.07 -4.04 10.78
CA SER A 332 24.50 -3.81 10.92
C SER A 332 25.07 -3.11 9.68
N LEU A 333 25.94 -2.15 9.93
CA LEU A 333 26.78 -1.43 8.97
C LEU A 333 28.25 -1.73 9.29
N THR A 334 28.99 -2.27 8.33
CA THR A 334 30.46 -2.29 8.35
C THR A 334 30.96 -1.22 7.39
N PHE A 335 31.91 -0.40 7.79
CA PHE A 335 32.52 0.62 6.94
C PHE A 335 34.01 0.71 7.27
N SER A 336 34.78 1.47 6.51
CA SER A 336 36.15 1.80 6.89
C SER A 336 36.40 3.29 6.85
N VAL A 337 37.22 3.78 7.76
CA VAL A 337 37.85 5.08 7.62
C VAL A 337 39.19 4.84 6.96
N ALA A 338 39.42 5.47 5.82
CA ALA A 338 40.70 5.43 5.14
C ALA A 338 41.26 6.84 5.08
N GLN A 339 42.58 6.95 5.20
CA GLN A 339 43.27 8.17 4.83
C GLN A 339 43.77 8.01 3.40
N ALA A 340 43.59 9.04 2.56
CA ALA A 340 44.18 9.05 1.23
C ALA A 340 45.70 8.89 1.40
N GLN A 341 46.26 7.84 0.79
CA GLN A 341 47.70 7.61 0.88
C GLN A 341 48.47 8.69 0.12
N SER A 342 48.00 9.01 -1.09
CA SER A 342 48.55 10.07 -1.91
C SER A 342 47.46 10.96 -2.52
N MET A 343 47.80 12.24 -2.66
CA MET A 343 46.95 13.28 -3.23
C MET A 343 47.58 13.80 -4.53
N TYR A 344 46.87 13.68 -5.64
CA TYR A 344 47.33 14.16 -6.95
C TYR A 344 46.39 15.25 -7.46
N VAL A 345 46.94 16.42 -7.84
CA VAL A 345 46.14 17.54 -8.36
C VAL A 345 46.41 17.70 -9.84
N VAL A 346 45.42 17.35 -10.66
CA VAL A 346 45.42 17.61 -12.10
C VAL A 346 45.38 19.12 -12.31
N ASN A 347 46.47 19.69 -12.82
CA ASN A 347 46.64 21.12 -13.04
C ASN A 347 46.85 21.49 -14.52
N SER A 348 46.77 20.50 -15.42
CA SER A 348 46.89 20.66 -16.87
C SER A 348 45.72 19.97 -17.57
N ALA A 349 45.12 20.66 -18.56
CA ALA A 349 44.11 20.08 -19.45
C ALA A 349 44.71 19.21 -20.58
N ALA A 350 46.04 19.11 -20.66
CA ALA A 350 46.70 18.26 -21.64
C ALA A 350 46.49 16.76 -21.31
N ASP A 351 46.73 15.91 -22.31
CA ASP A 351 46.76 14.44 -22.17
C ASP A 351 48.19 13.88 -22.44
N THR A 352 49.21 14.70 -22.21
CA THR A 352 50.61 14.29 -22.28
C THR A 352 51.03 13.52 -21.02
N ASP A 353 52.09 12.73 -21.16
CA ASP A 353 52.76 12.01 -20.07
C ASP A 353 54.25 12.35 -20.10
N ASP A 354 54.69 13.21 -19.17
CA ASP A 354 56.09 13.54 -18.91
C ASP A 354 56.75 12.63 -17.87
N GLY A 355 55.99 11.67 -17.32
CA GLY A 355 56.40 10.71 -16.32
C GLY A 355 56.23 11.15 -14.87
N THR A 356 55.77 12.38 -14.58
CA THR A 356 55.60 12.86 -13.20
C THR A 356 54.37 13.75 -13.01
N CYS A 357 53.51 13.42 -12.04
CA CYS A 357 52.47 14.34 -11.57
C CYS A 357 53.01 15.22 -10.43
N ASN A 358 53.19 16.52 -10.68
CA ASN A 358 53.69 17.47 -9.69
C ASN A 358 53.03 18.87 -9.83
N THR A 359 53.45 19.84 -9.00
CA THR A 359 52.87 21.19 -8.99
C THR A 359 53.17 22.02 -10.23
N ALA A 360 54.20 21.67 -11.01
CA ALA A 360 54.52 22.33 -12.27
C ALA A 360 53.66 21.78 -13.43
N HIS A 361 53.41 20.47 -13.43
CA HIS A 361 52.61 19.81 -14.45
C HIS A 361 52.06 18.47 -13.92
N CYS A 362 50.77 18.26 -14.10
CA CYS A 362 50.08 17.01 -13.84
C CYS A 362 48.80 16.94 -14.69
N THR A 363 48.79 16.01 -15.65
CA THR A 363 47.60 15.63 -16.43
C THR A 363 46.79 14.57 -15.70
N LEU A 364 45.54 14.32 -16.13
CA LEU A 364 44.74 13.21 -15.61
C LEU A 364 45.43 11.85 -15.85
N ARG A 365 46.10 11.69 -16.99
CA ARG A 365 46.88 10.48 -17.31
C ARG A 365 47.99 10.24 -16.30
N GLU A 366 48.80 11.26 -16.03
CA GLU A 366 49.89 11.20 -15.05
C GLU A 366 49.36 10.95 -13.64
N ALA A 367 48.26 11.60 -13.25
CA ALA A 367 47.61 11.40 -11.95
C ALA A 367 47.14 9.96 -11.76
N ILE A 368 46.52 9.34 -12.78
CA ILE A 368 46.12 7.92 -12.71
C ILE A 368 47.34 7.01 -12.60
N ILE A 369 48.41 7.27 -13.37
CA ILE A 369 49.66 6.48 -13.29
C ILE A 369 50.26 6.56 -11.89
N ALA A 370 50.31 7.76 -11.32
CA ALA A 370 50.85 8.00 -9.99
C ALA A 370 50.00 7.33 -8.89
N ALA A 371 48.67 7.43 -8.98
CA ALA A 371 47.75 6.73 -8.09
C ALA A 371 47.92 5.20 -8.19
N ASN A 372 47.99 4.64 -9.40
CA ASN A 372 48.24 3.21 -9.57
C ASN A 372 49.57 2.71 -8.99
N ALA A 373 50.55 3.60 -8.82
CA ALA A 373 51.85 3.28 -8.22
C ALA A 373 51.88 3.46 -6.70
N SER A 374 50.85 4.08 -6.13
CA SER A 374 50.62 4.28 -4.69
C SER A 374 49.62 3.23 -4.22
N ALA A 375 49.98 2.45 -3.20
CA ALA A 375 49.17 1.30 -2.79
C ALA A 375 48.12 1.70 -1.76
N GLY A 376 46.84 1.48 -2.03
CA GLY A 376 45.75 1.86 -1.13
C GLY A 376 45.09 3.17 -1.57
N LEU A 377 43.94 3.49 -0.95
CA LEU A 377 43.07 4.56 -1.44
C LEU A 377 43.81 5.88 -1.65
N ASP A 378 43.80 6.39 -2.88
CA ASP A 378 44.32 7.70 -3.25
C ASP A 378 43.20 8.68 -3.63
N GLU A 379 43.54 9.96 -3.81
CA GLU A 379 42.62 10.97 -4.32
C GLU A 379 43.23 11.77 -5.49
N ILE A 380 42.46 11.88 -6.57
CA ILE A 380 42.76 12.73 -7.72
C ILE A 380 41.80 13.92 -7.69
N ARG A 381 42.36 15.11 -7.50
CA ARG A 381 41.67 16.42 -7.52
C ARG A 381 41.96 17.19 -8.80
N PHE A 382 41.17 18.22 -9.06
CA PHE A 382 41.30 19.08 -10.24
C PHE A 382 41.53 20.54 -9.83
N GLY A 383 42.50 21.18 -10.48
CA GLY A 383 42.93 22.55 -10.26
C GLY A 383 43.57 23.17 -11.50
N ILE A 384 43.00 22.89 -12.68
CA ILE A 384 43.59 23.27 -13.99
C ILE A 384 43.51 24.79 -14.24
N GLY A 385 42.45 25.41 -13.73
CA GLY A 385 42.11 26.81 -13.99
C GLY A 385 40.86 27.21 -13.24
N THR A 386 40.05 28.12 -13.81
CA THR A 386 38.74 28.52 -13.26
C THR A 386 37.62 28.19 -14.23
N GLY A 387 36.47 27.76 -13.73
CA GLY A 387 35.31 27.41 -14.55
C GLY A 387 35.50 26.13 -15.36
N VAL A 388 34.76 26.01 -16.46
CA VAL A 388 34.74 24.81 -17.32
C VAL A 388 36.11 24.52 -17.92
N GLN A 389 36.55 23.27 -17.84
CA GLN A 389 37.76 22.76 -18.46
C GLN A 389 37.45 21.51 -19.29
N THR A 390 38.05 21.41 -20.46
CA THR A 390 37.93 20.23 -21.33
C THR A 390 39.31 19.59 -21.50
N ILE A 391 39.40 18.30 -21.17
CA ILE A 391 40.57 17.45 -21.40
C ILE A 391 40.30 16.66 -22.69
N SER A 392 40.99 17.02 -23.76
CA SER A 392 40.92 16.28 -25.03
C SER A 392 41.79 15.02 -24.96
N VAL A 393 41.17 13.87 -24.75
CA VAL A 393 41.87 12.59 -24.63
C VAL A 393 42.35 12.13 -26.01
N THR A 394 43.65 11.87 -26.12
CA THR A 394 44.34 11.56 -27.40
C THR A 394 44.61 10.07 -27.59
N SER A 395 44.52 9.28 -26.52
CA SER A 395 44.63 7.83 -26.52
C SER A 395 43.99 7.24 -25.27
N ARG A 396 43.75 5.92 -25.23
CA ARG A 396 43.17 5.24 -24.05
C ARG A 396 43.88 5.68 -22.77
N LEU A 397 43.12 6.16 -21.78
CA LEU A 397 43.66 6.47 -20.46
C LEU A 397 44.17 5.18 -19.77
N PRO A 398 45.15 5.28 -18.87
CA PRO A 398 45.60 4.14 -18.08
C PRO A 398 44.44 3.51 -17.31
N THR A 399 44.41 2.18 -17.23
CA THR A 399 43.45 1.47 -16.36
C THR A 399 43.76 1.83 -14.91
N ILE A 400 42.75 2.14 -14.12
CA ILE A 400 42.86 2.33 -12.67
C ILE A 400 43.00 0.96 -12.01
N THR A 401 44.17 0.67 -11.45
CA THR A 401 44.55 -0.62 -10.86
C THR A 401 44.70 -0.58 -9.34
N ASP A 402 44.72 0.61 -8.74
CA ASP A 402 44.57 0.81 -7.29
C ASP A 402 43.31 1.63 -6.97
N ALA A 403 42.81 1.56 -5.74
CA ALA A 403 41.58 2.23 -5.33
C ALA A 403 41.81 3.75 -5.34
N VAL A 404 40.94 4.49 -6.01
CA VAL A 404 41.11 5.95 -6.13
C VAL A 404 39.77 6.68 -6.09
N THR A 405 39.76 7.82 -5.43
CA THR A 405 38.68 8.81 -5.55
C THR A 405 39.07 9.84 -6.61
N ILE A 406 38.40 9.84 -7.75
CA ILE A 406 38.51 10.88 -8.77
C ILE A 406 37.41 11.92 -8.51
N ASP A 407 37.80 13.07 -7.98
CA ASP A 407 36.89 14.12 -7.52
C ASP A 407 37.02 15.39 -8.37
N ALA A 408 36.26 15.44 -9.46
CA ALA A 408 36.19 16.64 -10.30
C ALA A 408 35.36 17.78 -9.71
N ALA A 409 34.64 17.56 -8.59
CA ALA A 409 33.96 18.65 -7.88
C ALA A 409 34.96 19.60 -7.20
N THR A 410 36.23 19.21 -7.09
CA THR A 410 37.30 20.05 -6.54
C THR A 410 37.78 21.15 -7.49
N GLN A 411 37.40 21.09 -8.78
CA GLN A 411 37.76 22.10 -9.77
C GLN A 411 37.26 23.50 -9.36
N PRO A 412 38.13 24.54 -9.33
CA PRO A 412 37.71 25.90 -9.02
C PRO A 412 36.57 26.39 -9.93
N GLY A 413 35.46 26.78 -9.30
CA GLY A 413 34.22 27.21 -9.97
C GLY A 413 33.09 26.19 -9.94
N PHE A 414 33.29 24.99 -9.37
CA PHE A 414 32.23 24.00 -9.21
C PHE A 414 31.10 24.54 -8.32
N ALA A 415 29.87 24.44 -8.79
CA ALA A 415 28.67 24.92 -8.09
C ALA A 415 27.53 23.90 -8.19
N GLY A 416 27.83 22.63 -7.89
CA GLY A 416 26.86 21.54 -7.88
C GLY A 416 26.57 20.91 -9.26
N LYS A 417 27.32 21.29 -10.29
CA LYS A 417 27.27 20.68 -11.63
C LYS A 417 28.68 20.40 -12.14
N PRO A 418 28.92 19.26 -12.84
CA PRO A 418 30.20 18.97 -13.47
C PRO A 418 30.72 20.12 -14.33
N ILE A 419 32.01 20.42 -14.19
CA ILE A 419 32.71 21.44 -14.99
C ILE A 419 34.03 20.94 -15.59
N ILE A 420 34.35 19.64 -15.44
CA ILE A 420 35.46 18.98 -16.12
C ILE A 420 34.89 18.04 -17.18
N GLU A 421 35.19 18.28 -18.45
CA GLU A 421 34.82 17.42 -19.57
C GLU A 421 36.00 16.56 -20.01
N LEU A 422 35.79 15.24 -20.08
CA LEU A 422 36.65 14.30 -20.80
C LEU A 422 36.07 14.12 -22.20
N ASP A 423 36.72 14.71 -23.20
CA ASP A 423 36.34 14.60 -24.61
C ASP A 423 37.12 13.46 -25.27
N GLY A 424 36.40 12.39 -25.61
CA GLY A 424 36.94 11.19 -26.23
C GLY A 424 37.08 11.22 -27.75
N SER A 425 36.77 12.35 -28.41
CA SER A 425 36.72 12.45 -29.88
C SER A 425 38.02 12.04 -30.59
N ASN A 426 39.17 12.17 -29.92
CA ASN A 426 40.49 11.82 -30.43
C ASN A 426 41.13 10.60 -29.74
N ALA A 427 40.41 9.89 -28.86
CA ALA A 427 40.98 8.84 -28.02
C ALA A 427 41.23 7.50 -28.75
N GLY A 428 40.81 7.39 -30.01
CA GLY A 428 40.79 6.14 -30.76
C GLY A 428 39.79 5.14 -30.19
N SER A 429 40.07 3.84 -30.31
CA SER A 429 39.22 2.77 -29.77
C SER A 429 39.36 2.63 -28.25
N ALA A 430 38.71 3.51 -27.50
CA ALA A 430 38.85 3.60 -26.06
C ALA A 430 37.51 3.88 -25.34
N SER A 431 37.40 3.38 -24.12
CA SER A 431 36.44 3.91 -23.13
C SER A 431 37.05 5.14 -22.44
N GLY A 432 36.21 5.99 -21.85
CA GLY A 432 36.65 7.16 -21.09
C GLY A 432 37.52 6.80 -19.90
N LEU A 433 36.94 6.07 -18.93
CA LEU A 433 37.67 5.54 -17.78
C LEU A 433 37.50 4.01 -17.69
N VAL A 434 38.55 3.31 -17.29
CA VAL A 434 38.51 1.88 -16.98
C VAL A 434 38.94 1.70 -15.53
N VAL A 435 37.98 1.37 -14.66
CA VAL A 435 38.15 1.18 -13.22
C VAL A 435 38.33 -0.31 -12.94
N GLY A 436 39.58 -0.78 -12.93
CA GLY A 436 39.90 -2.17 -12.62
C GLY A 436 39.90 -2.48 -11.12
N ALA A 437 40.21 -1.49 -10.28
CA ALA A 437 40.24 -1.62 -8.83
C ALA A 437 38.88 -1.40 -8.17
N GLY A 438 38.54 -2.25 -7.20
CA GLY A 438 37.39 -2.04 -6.31
C GLY A 438 37.57 -0.83 -5.37
N GLY A 439 36.48 -0.37 -4.76
CA GLY A 439 36.49 0.74 -3.79
C GLY A 439 36.73 2.13 -4.38
N SER A 440 36.94 2.24 -5.70
CA SER A 440 37.14 3.54 -6.37
C SER A 440 35.86 4.36 -6.46
N VAL A 441 35.99 5.68 -6.40
CA VAL A 441 34.89 6.65 -6.56
C VAL A 441 35.18 7.53 -7.77
N VAL A 442 34.20 7.75 -8.63
CA VAL A 442 34.30 8.70 -9.75
C VAL A 442 33.13 9.67 -9.68
N ARG A 443 33.43 10.97 -9.55
CA ARG A 443 32.40 12.00 -9.47
C ARG A 443 32.74 13.33 -10.12
N GLY A 444 31.69 14.05 -10.50
CA GLY A 444 31.75 15.43 -10.97
C GLY A 444 32.30 15.60 -12.40
N LEU A 445 32.39 14.51 -13.17
CA LEU A 445 32.90 14.53 -14.54
C LEU A 445 31.79 14.61 -15.59
N VAL A 446 32.09 15.24 -16.72
CA VAL A 446 31.38 15.03 -17.99
C VAL A 446 32.23 14.09 -18.84
N ILE A 447 31.67 12.99 -19.34
CA ILE A 447 32.42 11.97 -20.11
C ILE A 447 31.68 11.64 -21.39
N ASN A 448 32.23 12.01 -22.54
CA ASN A 448 31.48 11.99 -23.79
C ASN A 448 32.36 11.72 -25.02
N ARG A 449 31.71 11.41 -26.16
CA ARG A 449 32.33 11.17 -27.47
C ARG A 449 33.39 10.06 -27.54
N PHE A 450 33.44 9.14 -26.57
CA PHE A 450 34.31 7.97 -26.65
C PHE A 450 33.70 6.92 -27.61
N SER A 451 34.55 6.24 -28.39
CA SER A 451 34.08 5.16 -29.26
C SER A 451 33.73 3.87 -28.50
N GLY A 452 34.15 3.77 -27.23
CA GLY A 452 33.80 2.71 -26.30
C GLY A 452 32.74 3.15 -25.29
N HIS A 453 32.89 2.74 -24.04
CA HIS A 453 32.01 3.14 -22.94
C HIS A 453 32.44 4.47 -22.33
N GLY A 454 31.53 5.19 -21.66
CA GLY A 454 31.93 6.33 -20.83
C GLY A 454 32.85 5.88 -19.68
N ILE A 455 32.33 4.99 -18.84
CA ILE A 455 33.06 4.35 -17.74
C ILE A 455 32.88 2.83 -17.84
N THR A 456 33.98 2.09 -17.70
CA THR A 456 33.96 0.63 -17.54
C THR A 456 34.43 0.27 -16.13
N LEU A 457 33.62 -0.46 -15.37
CA LEU A 457 33.99 -1.08 -14.10
C LEU A 457 34.43 -2.52 -14.38
N GLY A 458 35.67 -2.85 -14.06
CA GLY A 458 36.32 -4.11 -14.40
C GLY A 458 37.06 -4.09 -15.73
N GLU A 459 37.72 -5.20 -16.07
CA GLU A 459 38.44 -5.38 -17.33
C GLU A 459 38.23 -6.81 -17.85
N SER A 460 38.21 -6.98 -19.19
CA SER A 460 38.22 -8.31 -19.83
C SER A 460 39.50 -9.09 -19.48
N GLY A 461 39.37 -10.25 -18.83
CA GLY A 461 40.49 -11.14 -18.49
C GLY A 461 40.09 -12.21 -17.46
N PRO A 462 41.01 -13.12 -17.04
CA PRO A 462 40.69 -14.18 -16.09
C PRO A 462 40.15 -13.64 -14.74
N PRO A 463 39.16 -14.30 -14.11
CA PRO A 463 38.31 -13.70 -13.08
C PRO A 463 39.01 -13.26 -11.78
N ALA A 464 40.23 -13.74 -11.50
CA ALA A 464 40.84 -13.61 -10.18
C ALA A 464 41.58 -12.27 -9.93
N LEU A 465 41.77 -11.41 -10.94
CA LEU A 465 42.63 -10.21 -10.81
C LEU A 465 42.01 -8.90 -11.34
N LYS A 466 40.73 -8.89 -11.78
CA LYS A 466 40.16 -7.74 -12.53
C LYS A 466 38.68 -7.46 -12.21
N ARG A 467 38.25 -7.70 -10.96
CA ARG A 467 36.87 -7.46 -10.49
C ARG A 467 36.80 -6.10 -9.80
N SER A 468 36.00 -5.18 -10.33
CA SER A 468 35.67 -3.94 -9.62
C SER A 468 34.54 -4.25 -8.62
N THR A 469 34.85 -4.13 -7.33
CA THR A 469 33.88 -4.34 -6.24
C THR A 469 33.71 -3.10 -5.39
N GLY A 470 32.47 -2.70 -5.09
CA GLY A 470 32.22 -1.57 -4.20
C GLY A 470 32.59 -0.21 -4.77
N SER A 471 32.73 -0.07 -6.09
CA SER A 471 32.99 1.22 -6.72
C SER A 471 31.73 2.07 -6.80
N ILE A 472 31.90 3.39 -6.72
CA ILE A 472 30.81 4.38 -6.72
C ILE A 472 30.98 5.32 -7.91
N ILE A 473 29.94 5.42 -8.74
CA ILE A 473 29.86 6.35 -9.86
C ILE A 473 28.74 7.32 -9.56
N GLU A 474 29.05 8.58 -9.21
CA GLU A 474 28.05 9.53 -8.71
C GLU A 474 28.24 10.95 -9.27
N GLY A 475 27.16 11.69 -9.47
CA GLY A 475 27.23 13.11 -9.85
C GLY A 475 27.91 13.39 -11.21
N ASN A 476 27.94 12.41 -12.12
CA ASN A 476 28.57 12.54 -13.45
C ASN A 476 27.53 12.79 -14.55
N TYR A 477 27.92 13.49 -15.61
CA TYR A 477 27.16 13.59 -16.86
C TYR A 477 27.86 12.74 -17.93
N ILE A 478 27.24 11.64 -18.34
CA ILE A 478 27.85 10.64 -19.22
C ILE A 478 27.08 10.60 -20.54
N GLY A 479 27.76 10.97 -21.62
CA GLY A 479 27.22 11.03 -22.98
C GLY A 479 26.45 12.31 -23.31
N THR A 480 26.57 13.36 -22.50
CA THR A 480 25.96 14.68 -22.74
C THR A 480 27.00 15.80 -22.80
N ASP A 481 26.55 17.02 -23.11
CA ASP A 481 27.35 18.24 -23.01
C ASP A 481 27.55 18.70 -21.56
N ILE A 482 28.37 19.73 -21.38
CA ILE A 482 28.69 20.29 -20.05
C ILE A 482 27.45 20.75 -19.27
N ASN A 483 26.36 21.08 -19.97
CA ASN A 483 25.11 21.49 -19.36
C ASN A 483 24.14 20.33 -19.06
N GLY A 484 24.41 19.13 -19.59
CA GLY A 484 23.51 17.98 -19.50
C GLY A 484 22.22 18.15 -20.31
N THR A 485 22.26 18.94 -21.38
CA THR A 485 21.08 19.33 -22.20
C THR A 485 21.17 18.93 -23.66
N ALA A 486 22.34 18.51 -24.14
CA ALA A 486 22.54 18.00 -25.49
C ALA A 486 23.26 16.65 -25.47
N ALA A 487 22.86 15.74 -26.36
CA ALA A 487 23.49 14.43 -26.51
C ALA A 487 24.85 14.54 -27.25
N LEU A 488 25.89 13.99 -26.63
CA LEU A 488 27.26 13.87 -27.17
C LEU A 488 27.78 12.46 -26.87
N GLY A 489 26.93 11.47 -27.16
CA GLY A 489 27.06 10.09 -26.71
C GLY A 489 28.42 9.43 -26.86
N ASN A 490 28.69 8.50 -25.95
CA ASN A 490 29.67 7.46 -26.19
C ASN A 490 29.04 6.35 -27.05
N SER A 491 29.80 5.71 -27.94
CA SER A 491 29.25 4.70 -28.86
C SER A 491 28.84 3.39 -28.16
N GLY A 492 29.43 3.09 -27.00
CA GLY A 492 29.04 1.98 -26.12
C GLY A 492 28.08 2.41 -25.01
N GLY A 493 27.94 1.59 -23.97
CA GLY A 493 27.23 1.96 -22.73
C GLY A 493 27.84 3.18 -22.02
N GLY A 494 27.02 4.03 -21.39
CA GLY A 494 27.50 5.11 -20.54
C GLY A 494 28.32 4.58 -19.37
N VAL A 495 27.74 3.65 -18.61
CA VAL A 495 28.46 2.85 -17.60
C VAL A 495 28.34 1.37 -17.94
N ASN A 496 29.45 0.65 -18.00
CA ASN A 496 29.49 -0.79 -18.23
C ASN A 496 30.18 -1.51 -17.07
N ILE A 497 29.54 -2.55 -16.52
CA ILE A 497 30.09 -3.37 -15.43
C ILE A 497 30.44 -4.76 -15.97
N LEU A 498 31.73 -5.12 -15.85
CA LEU A 498 32.29 -6.40 -16.24
C LEU A 498 32.79 -7.13 -14.99
N TYR A 499 32.15 -8.27 -14.65
CA TYR A 499 32.51 -9.11 -13.50
C TYR A 499 32.48 -8.38 -12.14
N GLY A 500 31.74 -7.27 -12.06
CA GLY A 500 31.73 -6.39 -10.90
C GLY A 500 30.62 -6.72 -9.89
N TYR A 501 30.92 -6.52 -8.62
CA TYR A 501 30.00 -6.81 -7.52
C TYR A 501 29.79 -5.59 -6.63
N ASN A 502 28.56 -5.42 -6.11
CA ASN A 502 28.27 -4.38 -5.11
C ASN A 502 28.65 -2.95 -5.56
N ASN A 503 28.62 -2.65 -6.86
CA ASN A 503 28.89 -1.30 -7.34
C ASN A 503 27.63 -0.43 -7.25
N LEU A 504 27.81 0.87 -7.00
CA LEU A 504 26.74 1.85 -6.93
C LEU A 504 26.87 2.85 -8.07
N ILE A 505 25.82 2.93 -8.90
CA ILE A 505 25.68 3.91 -9.96
C ILE A 505 24.58 4.86 -9.52
N GLY A 506 24.99 6.07 -9.16
CA GLY A 506 24.15 7.14 -8.63
C GLY A 506 24.15 7.17 -7.10
N GLY A 507 22.99 7.43 -6.51
CA GLY A 507 22.82 7.53 -5.07
C GLY A 507 21.44 8.07 -4.70
N THR A 508 21.17 8.26 -3.41
CA THR A 508 19.84 8.69 -2.94
C THR A 508 19.72 10.20 -2.66
N ILE A 509 20.78 10.97 -2.89
CA ILE A 509 20.77 12.44 -2.84
C ILE A 509 20.90 13.04 -4.25
N PRO A 510 20.35 14.25 -4.49
CA PRO A 510 20.47 14.91 -5.79
C PRO A 510 21.92 15.10 -6.28
N ALA A 511 22.88 15.35 -5.39
CA ALA A 511 24.29 15.51 -5.76
C ALA A 511 24.96 14.23 -6.30
N ALA A 512 24.45 13.05 -5.90
CA ALA A 512 24.97 11.77 -6.37
C ALA A 512 24.35 11.32 -7.71
N ARG A 513 23.31 12.01 -8.19
CA ARG A 513 22.60 11.67 -9.43
C ARG A 513 23.52 11.77 -10.64
N ASN A 514 23.66 10.69 -11.39
CA ASN A 514 24.22 10.78 -12.73
C ASN A 514 23.14 11.13 -13.76
N VAL A 515 23.56 11.80 -14.82
CA VAL A 515 22.81 11.95 -16.07
C VAL A 515 23.48 11.08 -17.11
N ILE A 516 22.83 10.01 -17.57
CA ILE A 516 23.42 8.98 -18.45
C ILE A 516 22.57 8.87 -19.72
N SER A 517 22.95 9.65 -20.72
CA SER A 517 22.10 9.97 -21.87
C SER A 517 22.91 10.08 -23.15
N GLY A 518 22.28 9.89 -24.32
CA GLY A 518 22.93 9.93 -25.62
C GLY A 518 23.88 8.78 -25.96
N ASN A 519 24.15 7.86 -25.04
CA ASN A 519 25.10 6.75 -25.24
C ASN A 519 24.48 5.61 -26.07
N GLY A 520 25.26 4.57 -26.39
CA GLY A 520 24.75 3.31 -26.94
C GLY A 520 23.67 2.70 -26.04
N SER A 521 24.01 2.33 -24.81
CA SER A 521 23.06 2.02 -23.72
C SER A 521 23.34 2.93 -22.53
N GLY A 522 22.40 3.13 -21.61
CA GLY A 522 22.67 3.92 -20.40
C GLY A 522 23.65 3.18 -19.47
N VAL A 523 23.14 2.17 -18.77
CA VAL A 523 23.90 1.31 -17.85
C VAL A 523 23.84 -0.13 -18.32
N ILE A 524 25.00 -0.80 -18.36
CA ILE A 524 25.12 -2.22 -18.70
C ILE A 524 25.65 -2.98 -17.48
N LEU A 525 24.88 -3.97 -17.02
CA LEU A 525 25.21 -4.87 -15.93
C LEU A 525 25.50 -6.26 -16.51
N GLY A 526 26.77 -6.52 -16.84
CA GLY A 526 27.22 -7.76 -17.47
C GLY A 526 26.99 -7.84 -18.98
N LEU A 527 27.83 -8.63 -19.68
CA LEU A 527 27.69 -8.98 -21.11
C LEU A 527 28.33 -10.34 -21.47
N VAL A 528 29.27 -10.86 -20.66
CA VAL A 528 30.01 -12.11 -20.95
C VAL A 528 30.06 -12.98 -19.69
N SER A 529 29.63 -14.25 -19.81
CA SER A 529 29.67 -15.33 -18.80
C SER A 529 29.75 -14.91 -17.32
N GLY A 530 28.56 -14.70 -16.74
CA GLY A 530 28.15 -14.85 -15.33
C GLY A 530 29.19 -14.56 -14.26
N ASP A 531 29.13 -13.37 -13.67
CA ASP A 531 29.74 -13.02 -12.37
C ASP A 531 29.43 -11.56 -11.94
N SER A 532 28.48 -10.82 -12.55
CA SER A 532 28.10 -9.50 -12.01
C SER A 532 26.88 -9.63 -11.10
N HIS A 533 27.02 -9.32 -9.82
CA HIS A 533 25.93 -9.50 -8.85
C HIS A 533 25.80 -8.32 -7.88
N VAL A 534 24.58 -8.13 -7.37
CA VAL A 534 24.30 -7.19 -6.27
C VAL A 534 24.69 -5.75 -6.62
N ASN A 535 24.68 -5.37 -7.91
CA ASN A 535 24.94 -3.99 -8.32
C ASN A 535 23.68 -3.14 -8.16
N SER A 536 23.86 -1.85 -7.91
CA SER A 536 22.77 -0.93 -7.61
C SER A 536 22.79 0.28 -8.54
N VAL A 537 21.68 0.52 -9.20
CA VAL A 537 21.44 1.70 -10.06
C VAL A 537 20.35 2.52 -9.40
N GLN A 538 20.67 3.68 -8.84
CA GLN A 538 19.75 4.48 -8.01
C GLN A 538 19.85 5.98 -8.26
N GLY A 539 18.70 6.66 -8.26
CA GLY A 539 18.63 8.12 -8.29
C GLY A 539 19.13 8.77 -9.59
N ASN A 540 19.30 8.01 -10.67
CA ASN A 540 19.86 8.48 -11.93
C ASN A 540 18.78 9.01 -12.89
N PHE A 541 19.19 9.91 -13.77
CA PHE A 541 18.45 10.26 -14.99
C PHE A 541 19.10 9.53 -16.16
N ILE A 542 18.34 8.67 -16.83
CA ILE A 542 18.84 7.78 -17.90
C ILE A 542 17.99 7.99 -19.14
N GLY A 543 18.60 8.55 -20.18
CA GLY A 543 17.94 8.90 -21.46
C GLY A 543 17.16 10.23 -21.42
N THR A 544 17.33 11.04 -20.38
CA THR A 544 16.76 12.39 -20.28
C THR A 544 17.83 13.44 -20.06
N ASP A 545 17.47 14.71 -20.18
CA ASP A 545 18.32 15.82 -19.78
C ASP A 545 18.48 15.92 -18.25
N VAL A 546 19.36 16.82 -17.81
CA VAL A 546 19.61 17.11 -16.39
C VAL A 546 18.36 17.51 -15.59
N THR A 547 17.30 17.98 -16.26
CA THR A 547 16.03 18.32 -15.61
C THR A 547 15.07 17.14 -15.50
N GLY A 548 15.29 16.07 -16.27
CA GLY A 548 14.38 14.93 -16.36
C GLY A 548 13.08 15.24 -17.10
N THR A 549 13.07 16.28 -17.94
CA THR A 549 11.87 16.73 -18.68
C THR A 549 12.04 16.73 -20.18
N ALA A 550 13.28 16.65 -20.68
CA ALA A 550 13.57 16.55 -22.11
C ALA A 550 14.19 15.19 -22.44
N ASP A 551 13.86 14.67 -23.62
CA ASP A 551 14.42 13.44 -24.17
C ASP A 551 15.86 13.67 -24.67
N LEU A 552 16.80 12.87 -24.15
CA LEU A 552 18.17 12.72 -24.63
C LEU A 552 18.53 11.23 -24.71
N GLY A 553 17.62 10.43 -25.26
CA GLY A 553 17.66 8.98 -25.28
C GLY A 553 19.01 8.34 -25.58
N ASN A 554 19.30 7.24 -24.89
CA ASN A 554 20.34 6.32 -25.33
C ASN A 554 19.85 5.55 -26.57
N GLN A 555 20.76 5.11 -27.44
CA GLN A 555 20.46 4.48 -28.73
C GLN A 555 19.84 3.06 -28.59
N PHE A 556 19.97 2.44 -27.42
CA PHE A 556 19.42 1.14 -27.10
C PHE A 556 18.67 1.18 -25.76
N SER A 557 19.03 0.34 -24.79
CA SER A 557 18.34 0.27 -23.51
C SER A 557 18.85 1.30 -22.52
N GLY A 558 17.96 1.81 -21.65
CA GLY A 558 18.36 2.64 -20.51
C GLY A 558 19.23 1.84 -19.52
N VAL A 559 18.73 0.69 -19.06
CA VAL A 559 19.47 -0.28 -18.25
C VAL A 559 19.38 -1.65 -18.92
N LEU A 560 20.52 -2.26 -19.22
CA LEU A 560 20.63 -3.63 -19.73
C LEU A 560 21.33 -4.48 -18.68
N ALA A 561 20.63 -5.47 -18.12
CA ALA A 561 21.20 -6.45 -17.21
C ALA A 561 21.22 -7.81 -17.88
N GLN A 562 22.41 -8.29 -18.26
CA GLN A 562 22.57 -9.53 -18.98
C GLN A 562 23.50 -10.48 -18.20
N ARG A 563 23.00 -11.68 -17.85
CA ARG A 563 23.77 -12.66 -17.05
C ARG A 563 24.32 -12.08 -15.75
N SER A 564 23.50 -11.26 -15.08
CA SER A 564 23.84 -10.57 -13.84
C SER A 564 22.71 -10.69 -12.83
N PHE A 565 23.01 -11.03 -11.58
CA PHE A 565 21.98 -11.49 -10.65
C PHE A 565 21.84 -10.60 -9.42
N GLU A 566 20.67 -10.61 -8.79
CA GLU A 566 20.40 -9.92 -7.51
C GLU A 566 20.66 -8.41 -7.56
N ASN A 567 20.53 -7.79 -8.73
CA ASN A 567 20.75 -6.36 -8.88
C ASN A 567 19.56 -5.55 -8.34
N ARG A 568 19.80 -4.28 -8.01
CA ARG A 568 18.75 -3.34 -7.60
C ARG A 568 18.70 -2.16 -8.54
N ILE A 569 17.58 -1.98 -9.23
CA ILE A 569 17.30 -0.84 -10.09
C ILE A 569 16.21 -0.01 -9.39
N GLY A 570 16.64 1.09 -8.79
CA GLY A 570 15.81 1.98 -8.00
C GLY A 570 15.79 1.63 -6.52
N GLY A 571 14.69 1.91 -5.84
CA GLY A 571 14.50 1.59 -4.44
C GLY A 571 13.24 2.19 -3.83
N THR A 572 13.05 1.93 -2.54
CA THR A 572 11.87 2.33 -1.74
C THR A 572 12.01 3.72 -1.12
N THR A 573 13.04 4.50 -1.47
CA THR A 573 13.16 5.90 -1.06
C THR A 573 12.99 6.79 -2.28
N THR A 574 12.39 7.97 -2.12
CA THR A 574 12.21 8.93 -3.23
C THR A 574 13.53 9.26 -3.92
N GLY A 575 14.63 9.33 -3.16
CA GLY A 575 15.97 9.56 -3.68
C GLY A 575 16.54 8.42 -4.53
N ALA A 576 16.14 7.17 -4.28
CA ALA A 576 16.61 6.01 -5.04
C ALA A 576 15.94 5.87 -6.43
N ARG A 577 14.83 6.56 -6.66
CA ARG A 577 14.07 6.53 -7.92
C ARG A 577 14.95 6.91 -9.12
N ASN A 578 15.06 6.02 -10.09
CA ASN A 578 15.59 6.39 -11.39
C ASN A 578 14.46 6.94 -12.29
N ILE A 579 14.83 7.85 -13.17
CA ILE A 579 14.03 8.25 -14.33
C ILE A 579 14.65 7.57 -15.55
N ILE A 580 13.93 6.65 -16.19
CA ILE A 580 14.44 5.83 -17.30
C ILE A 580 13.49 6.00 -18.48
N SER A 581 13.82 6.96 -19.33
CA SER A 581 12.89 7.55 -20.30
C SER A 581 13.66 7.98 -21.56
N GLY A 582 12.96 8.20 -22.68
CA GLY A 582 13.55 8.67 -23.94
C GLY A 582 14.45 7.66 -24.68
N ASN A 583 14.76 6.50 -24.09
CA ASN A 583 15.66 5.53 -24.73
C ASN A 583 15.02 4.95 -26.00
N ILE A 584 15.81 4.80 -27.07
CA ILE A 584 15.29 4.40 -28.40
C ILE A 584 14.72 2.98 -28.41
N SER A 585 15.14 2.11 -27.47
CA SER A 585 14.62 0.75 -27.31
C SER A 585 13.88 0.59 -25.98
N ARG A 586 14.24 -0.40 -25.15
CA ARG A 586 13.59 -0.69 -23.86
C ARG A 586 14.12 0.23 -22.76
N ALA A 587 13.33 0.53 -21.75
CA ALA A 587 13.87 1.23 -20.58
C ALA A 587 14.80 0.31 -19.78
N ILE A 588 14.28 -0.85 -19.37
CA ILE A 588 15.02 -1.88 -18.62
C ILE A 588 14.90 -3.21 -19.37
N ALA A 589 16.03 -3.84 -19.68
CA ALA A 589 16.11 -5.18 -20.24
C ALA A 589 16.82 -6.12 -19.25
N LEU A 590 16.12 -7.19 -18.85
CA LEU A 590 16.60 -8.24 -17.95
C LEU A 590 16.73 -9.54 -18.76
N GLU A 591 17.97 -9.93 -19.09
CA GLU A 591 18.23 -11.02 -20.02
C GLU A 591 19.12 -12.10 -19.37
N ASP A 592 18.65 -13.35 -19.34
CA ASP A 592 19.39 -14.50 -18.79
C ASP A 592 19.89 -14.22 -17.35
N ASN A 593 19.02 -13.63 -16.51
CA ASN A 593 19.35 -13.20 -15.14
C ASN A 593 18.29 -13.62 -14.11
N SER A 594 18.56 -13.40 -12.82
CA SER A 594 17.59 -13.69 -11.77
C SER A 594 17.71 -12.76 -10.56
N GLY A 595 16.62 -12.64 -9.79
CA GLY A 595 16.62 -11.97 -8.49
C GLY A 595 16.72 -10.44 -8.51
N THR A 596 16.69 -9.80 -9.70
CA THR A 596 16.71 -8.33 -9.79
C THR A 596 15.44 -7.70 -9.20
N LEU A 597 15.63 -6.65 -8.38
CA LEU A 597 14.58 -5.80 -7.85
C LEU A 597 14.48 -4.51 -8.68
N VAL A 598 13.32 -4.24 -9.27
CA VAL A 598 13.02 -3.00 -10.00
C VAL A 598 11.95 -2.25 -9.21
N GLN A 599 12.31 -1.20 -8.48
CA GLN A 599 11.43 -0.56 -7.49
C GLN A 599 11.48 0.96 -7.55
N GLY A 600 10.33 1.60 -7.39
CA GLY A 600 10.23 3.06 -7.18
C GLY A 600 10.65 3.90 -8.38
N ASN A 601 10.78 3.33 -9.58
CA ASN A 601 11.24 4.01 -10.78
C ASN A 601 10.10 4.71 -11.53
N LEU A 602 10.44 5.77 -12.26
CA LEU A 602 9.58 6.34 -13.31
C LEU A 602 10.14 5.94 -14.67
N ILE A 603 9.31 5.25 -15.46
CA ILE A 603 9.73 4.58 -16.69
C ILE A 603 8.84 5.04 -17.84
N GLY A 604 9.44 5.78 -18.79
CA GLY A 604 8.75 6.35 -19.95
C GLY A 604 8.02 7.68 -19.66
N THR A 605 8.29 8.30 -18.52
CA THR A 605 7.71 9.58 -18.09
C THR A 605 8.79 10.59 -17.73
N ASP A 606 8.38 11.86 -17.58
CA ASP A 606 9.19 12.88 -16.93
C ASP A 606 9.39 12.62 -15.44
N ILE A 607 10.21 13.46 -14.80
CA ILE A 607 10.50 13.43 -13.35
C ILE A 607 9.24 13.53 -12.47
N SER A 608 8.17 14.17 -12.95
CA SER A 608 6.90 14.28 -12.21
C SER A 608 6.02 13.03 -12.34
N GLY A 609 6.26 12.20 -13.36
CA GLY A 609 5.41 11.05 -13.68
C GLY A 609 4.08 11.43 -14.31
N THR A 610 3.99 12.62 -14.91
CA THR A 610 2.74 13.15 -15.48
C THR A 610 2.81 13.45 -16.97
N THR A 611 4.02 13.57 -17.52
CA THR A 611 4.27 13.82 -18.95
C THR A 611 4.99 12.62 -19.55
N ALA A 612 4.58 12.20 -20.75
CA ALA A 612 5.23 11.08 -21.44
C ALA A 612 6.59 11.52 -22.00
N LEU A 613 7.62 10.75 -21.69
CA LEU A 613 8.95 10.77 -22.31
C LEU A 613 9.30 9.33 -22.68
N GLY A 614 8.45 8.75 -23.52
CA GLY A 614 8.40 7.32 -23.77
C GLY A 614 9.72 6.73 -24.22
N ASN A 615 10.02 5.51 -23.76
CA ASN A 615 11.01 4.69 -24.43
C ASN A 615 10.43 4.14 -25.75
N GLY A 616 11.26 3.88 -26.75
CA GLY A 616 10.83 3.43 -28.08
C GLY A 616 10.26 2.01 -28.14
N SER A 617 10.36 1.24 -27.05
CA SER A 617 9.86 -0.13 -26.92
C SER A 617 9.26 -0.38 -25.52
N ASN A 618 9.44 -1.57 -24.94
CA ASN A 618 8.91 -1.94 -23.63
C ASN A 618 9.50 -1.06 -22.51
N GLY A 619 8.72 -0.80 -21.45
CA GLY A 619 9.26 -0.19 -20.23
C GLY A 619 10.21 -1.16 -19.52
N VAL A 620 9.73 -2.36 -19.23
CA VAL A 620 10.53 -3.46 -18.65
C VAL A 620 10.38 -4.71 -19.50
N GLN A 621 11.48 -5.32 -19.90
CA GLN A 621 11.49 -6.60 -20.59
C GLN A 621 12.29 -7.63 -19.81
N ILE A 622 11.75 -8.85 -19.68
CA ILE A 622 12.38 -10.00 -19.04
C ILE A 622 12.46 -11.14 -20.06
N ILE A 623 13.65 -11.65 -20.34
CA ILE A 623 13.89 -12.73 -21.29
C ILE A 623 14.79 -13.79 -20.65
N PHE A 624 14.35 -15.04 -20.65
CA PHE A 624 15.08 -16.17 -20.07
C PHE A 624 15.55 -15.94 -18.61
N GLY A 625 14.79 -15.14 -17.85
CA GLY A 625 15.12 -14.75 -16.47
C GLY A 625 14.20 -15.37 -15.42
N GLY A 626 14.43 -15.07 -14.15
CA GLY A 626 13.51 -15.51 -13.11
C GLY A 626 13.63 -14.88 -11.74
N ASN A 627 12.58 -15.02 -10.94
CA ASN A 627 12.50 -14.49 -9.57
C ASN A 627 12.75 -12.97 -9.47
N HIS A 628 12.46 -12.21 -10.51
CA HIS A 628 12.49 -10.76 -10.45
C HIS A 628 11.28 -10.21 -9.70
N THR A 629 11.44 -9.06 -9.05
CA THR A 629 10.32 -8.29 -8.51
C THR A 629 10.27 -6.93 -9.19
N ILE A 630 9.21 -6.71 -9.97
CA ILE A 630 8.88 -5.42 -10.57
C ILE A 630 7.83 -4.78 -9.66
N GLY A 631 8.27 -3.80 -8.89
CA GLY A 631 7.49 -3.09 -7.89
C GLY A 631 7.68 -3.69 -6.49
N GLY A 632 6.58 -3.95 -5.80
CA GLY A 632 6.57 -4.57 -4.47
C GLY A 632 5.29 -4.28 -3.71
N THR A 633 5.22 -4.77 -2.48
CA THR A 633 4.03 -4.66 -1.60
C THR A 633 4.08 -3.45 -0.66
N VAL A 634 4.89 -2.44 -0.99
CA VAL A 634 4.93 -1.16 -0.27
C VAL A 634 4.77 -0.03 -1.28
N ALA A 635 4.03 1.02 -0.91
CA ALA A 635 3.73 2.13 -1.84
C ALA A 635 4.98 2.76 -2.45
N ALA A 636 6.08 2.83 -1.70
CA ALA A 636 7.33 3.40 -2.18
C ALA A 636 8.10 2.49 -3.16
N ALA A 637 7.78 1.20 -3.24
CA ALA A 637 8.36 0.28 -4.23
C ALA A 637 7.67 0.38 -5.60
N ARG A 638 6.51 1.03 -5.69
CA ARG A 638 5.71 1.19 -6.92
C ARG A 638 6.53 1.82 -8.04
N ASN A 639 6.59 1.14 -9.18
CA ASN A 639 7.02 1.79 -10.41
C ASN A 639 5.82 2.44 -11.11
N VAL A 640 6.09 3.52 -11.84
CA VAL A 640 5.18 4.08 -12.84
C VAL A 640 5.75 3.73 -14.21
N ILE A 641 5.05 2.91 -14.98
CA ILE A 641 5.48 2.36 -16.26
C ILE A 641 4.48 2.81 -17.33
N SER A 642 4.76 3.95 -17.94
CA SER A 642 3.77 4.71 -18.72
C SER A 642 4.42 5.44 -19.89
N GLY A 643 3.65 5.78 -20.92
CA GLY A 643 4.16 6.50 -22.09
C GLY A 643 5.10 5.71 -23.02
N ASN A 644 5.33 4.42 -22.78
CA ASN A 644 6.28 3.61 -23.58
C ASN A 644 5.69 3.18 -24.93
N GLN A 645 6.52 3.16 -25.98
CA GLN A 645 6.10 3.08 -27.40
C GLN A 645 6.19 1.67 -28.01
N ALA A 646 6.11 0.63 -27.19
CA ALA A 646 5.96 -0.76 -27.63
C ALA A 646 4.63 -0.97 -28.40
N SER A 647 4.64 -0.65 -29.70
CA SER A 647 3.44 -0.60 -30.55
C SER A 647 3.05 -1.93 -31.21
N SER A 648 3.91 -2.95 -31.14
CA SER A 648 3.54 -4.30 -31.60
C SER A 648 2.42 -4.85 -30.70
N PRO A 649 1.38 -5.48 -31.25
CA PRO A 649 0.29 -6.07 -30.46
C PRO A 649 0.77 -7.19 -29.53
N PHE A 650 1.96 -7.75 -29.78
CA PHE A 650 2.63 -8.77 -28.97
C PHE A 650 3.63 -8.18 -27.97
N SER A 651 3.59 -6.87 -27.73
CA SER A 651 4.46 -6.16 -26.79
C SER A 651 3.64 -5.49 -25.68
N GLY A 652 4.27 -5.29 -24.54
CA GLY A 652 3.64 -4.61 -23.41
C GLY A 652 4.58 -3.67 -22.65
N ALA A 653 4.03 -2.83 -21.78
CA ALA A 653 4.81 -1.97 -20.91
C ALA A 653 5.75 -2.80 -20.02
N VAL A 654 5.25 -3.93 -19.51
CA VAL A 654 6.04 -5.02 -18.92
C VAL A 654 5.91 -6.26 -19.82
N SER A 655 7.02 -6.77 -20.35
CA SER A 655 7.06 -7.98 -21.19
C SER A 655 7.85 -9.09 -20.49
N ILE A 656 7.27 -10.29 -20.39
CA ILE A 656 7.86 -11.47 -19.76
C ILE A 656 7.92 -12.60 -20.80
N GLU A 657 9.12 -13.07 -21.11
CA GLU A 657 9.36 -14.01 -22.21
C GLU A 657 10.21 -15.18 -21.72
N ALA A 658 9.66 -16.41 -21.81
CA ALA A 658 10.29 -17.65 -21.36
C ALA A 658 10.97 -17.54 -19.97
N SER A 659 10.29 -16.90 -19.01
CA SER A 659 10.87 -16.51 -17.72
C SER A 659 10.00 -16.99 -16.54
N LEU A 660 10.61 -17.36 -15.42
CA LEU A 660 9.94 -18.10 -14.34
C LEU A 660 9.88 -17.34 -13.01
N GLY A 661 8.80 -17.50 -12.25
CA GLY A 661 8.76 -17.05 -10.85
C GLY A 661 8.82 -15.52 -10.64
N ASN A 662 8.58 -14.71 -11.67
CA ASN A 662 8.65 -13.25 -11.58
C ASN A 662 7.39 -12.67 -10.97
N LYS A 663 7.53 -11.58 -10.23
CA LYS A 663 6.44 -10.88 -9.56
C LYS A 663 6.32 -9.47 -10.12
N VAL A 664 5.13 -9.11 -10.60
CA VAL A 664 4.77 -7.74 -10.99
C VAL A 664 3.72 -7.28 -9.98
N GLN A 665 4.08 -6.43 -9.03
CA GLN A 665 3.21 -6.08 -7.89
C GLN A 665 3.25 -4.59 -7.58
N GLY A 666 2.11 -4.03 -7.21
CA GLY A 666 2.03 -2.66 -6.69
C GLY A 666 2.35 -1.56 -7.70
N ASN A 667 2.36 -1.84 -9.01
CA ASN A 667 2.77 -0.89 -10.05
C ASN A 667 1.59 -0.08 -10.60
N PHE A 668 1.90 1.11 -11.14
CA PHE A 668 1.01 1.86 -12.02
C PHE A 668 1.48 1.71 -13.46
N ILE A 669 0.62 1.17 -14.33
CA ILE A 669 0.95 0.81 -15.71
C ILE A 669 -0.07 1.46 -16.64
N GLY A 670 0.39 2.46 -17.40
CA GLY A 670 -0.44 3.23 -18.36
C GLY A 670 -1.17 4.44 -17.76
N THR A 671 -0.91 4.75 -16.49
CA THR A 671 -1.45 5.92 -15.78
C THR A 671 -0.36 6.89 -15.34
N LYS A 672 -0.72 8.11 -14.95
CA LYS A 672 0.19 9.06 -14.29
C LYS A 672 0.58 8.54 -12.90
N ALA A 673 1.58 9.16 -12.28
CA ALA A 673 2.07 8.77 -10.96
C ALA A 673 1.02 8.81 -9.82
N ASN A 674 -0.12 9.50 -10.02
CA ASN A 674 -1.25 9.50 -9.10
C ASN A 674 -2.20 8.28 -9.27
N GLY A 675 -2.06 7.51 -10.35
CA GLY A 675 -2.86 6.32 -10.65
C GLY A 675 -4.31 6.59 -11.06
N THR A 676 -4.70 7.85 -11.27
CA THR A 676 -6.10 8.26 -11.51
C THR A 676 -6.34 8.92 -12.87
N GLU A 677 -5.26 9.16 -13.63
CA GLU A 677 -5.29 9.77 -14.95
C GLU A 677 -4.48 8.96 -15.94
N ALA A 678 -4.89 8.95 -17.21
CA ALA A 678 -4.21 8.23 -18.28
C ALA A 678 -2.83 8.83 -18.60
N LEU A 679 -1.87 7.94 -18.86
CA LEU A 679 -0.59 8.22 -19.49
C LEU A 679 -0.17 6.98 -20.30
N SER A 680 -0.94 6.73 -21.35
CA SER A 680 -0.99 5.46 -22.07
C SER A 680 0.35 4.93 -22.57
N ASN A 681 0.58 3.64 -22.39
CA ASN A 681 1.56 2.90 -23.20
C ASN A 681 0.92 2.53 -24.56
N ALA A 682 1.73 2.40 -25.61
CA ALA A 682 1.24 2.11 -26.96
C ALA A 682 0.71 0.66 -27.14
N GLY A 683 1.24 -0.29 -26.37
CA GLY A 683 0.87 -1.72 -26.43
C GLY A 683 0.04 -2.16 -25.23
N SER A 684 0.11 -3.46 -24.89
CA SER A 684 -0.57 -4.01 -23.70
C SER A 684 0.08 -3.50 -22.40
N GLY A 685 -0.63 -3.53 -21.28
CA GLY A 685 -0.04 -3.17 -19.98
C GLY A 685 1.04 -4.18 -19.56
N VAL A 686 0.62 -5.43 -19.36
CA VAL A 686 1.50 -6.56 -19.09
C VAL A 686 1.34 -7.59 -20.21
N ASN A 687 2.45 -8.06 -20.77
CA ASN A 687 2.49 -9.07 -21.81
C ASN A 687 3.33 -10.25 -21.34
N ILE A 688 2.79 -11.46 -21.40
CA ILE A 688 3.51 -12.69 -21.08
C ILE A 688 3.50 -13.57 -22.33
N SER A 689 4.64 -13.63 -23.01
CA SER A 689 4.74 -14.16 -24.37
C SER A 689 5.27 -15.61 -24.43
N ILE A 690 5.58 -16.10 -25.63
CA ILE A 690 5.92 -17.50 -25.90
C ILE A 690 7.06 -18.06 -25.01
N GLY A 691 6.95 -19.34 -24.66
CA GLY A 691 7.88 -20.04 -23.78
C GLY A 691 7.26 -20.50 -22.47
N ASN A 692 8.07 -21.11 -21.59
CA ASN A 692 7.64 -21.52 -20.25
C ASN A 692 7.64 -20.30 -19.31
N ASN A 693 6.46 -19.91 -18.84
CA ASN A 693 6.27 -18.76 -17.95
C ASN A 693 5.64 -19.17 -16.60
N SER A 694 5.99 -20.36 -16.12
CA SER A 694 5.41 -20.90 -14.89
C SER A 694 5.77 -20.07 -13.66
N GLY A 695 4.81 -19.92 -12.75
CA GLY A 695 5.01 -19.33 -11.42
C GLY A 695 5.15 -17.80 -11.42
N ASN A 696 4.93 -17.14 -12.56
CA ASN A 696 4.85 -15.69 -12.58
C ASN A 696 3.56 -15.21 -11.87
N VAL A 697 3.64 -14.10 -11.15
CA VAL A 697 2.51 -13.51 -10.41
C VAL A 697 2.33 -12.07 -10.86
N ILE A 698 1.13 -11.75 -11.35
CA ILE A 698 0.71 -10.38 -11.65
C ILE A 698 -0.30 -9.96 -10.57
N GLY A 699 0.13 -9.05 -9.71
CA GLY A 699 -0.61 -8.57 -8.54
C GLY A 699 -0.30 -9.37 -7.27
N GLY A 700 -1.30 -9.65 -6.45
CA GLY A 700 -1.14 -10.46 -5.25
C GLY A 700 -2.38 -10.47 -4.36
N ALA A 701 -2.29 -11.16 -3.22
CA ALA A 701 -3.42 -11.35 -2.31
C ALA A 701 -3.69 -10.14 -1.39
N THR A 702 -2.77 -9.17 -1.29
CA THR A 702 -2.94 -7.98 -0.46
C THR A 702 -3.21 -6.76 -1.33
N ALA A 703 -3.85 -5.73 -0.76
CA ALA A 703 -4.16 -4.49 -1.49
C ALA A 703 -2.90 -3.77 -2.00
N GLU A 704 -1.79 -3.88 -1.28
CA GLU A 704 -0.51 -3.25 -1.65
C GLU A 704 0.19 -3.96 -2.79
N ALA A 705 -0.13 -5.23 -3.03
CA ALA A 705 0.39 -5.99 -4.17
C ALA A 705 -0.36 -5.67 -5.48
N ALA A 706 -1.52 -5.00 -5.39
CA ALA A 706 -2.37 -4.71 -6.53
C ALA A 706 -1.68 -3.80 -7.56
N ASN A 707 -1.67 -4.21 -8.83
CA ASN A 707 -1.31 -3.30 -9.91
C ASN A 707 -2.53 -2.51 -10.39
N VAL A 708 -2.31 -1.28 -10.83
CA VAL A 708 -3.24 -0.52 -11.66
C VAL A 708 -2.77 -0.63 -13.11
N ILE A 709 -3.53 -1.32 -13.95
CA ILE A 709 -3.18 -1.65 -15.33
C ILE A 709 -4.26 -1.10 -16.27
N SER A 710 -4.08 0.14 -16.69
CA SER A 710 -5.17 0.95 -17.22
C SER A 710 -4.68 1.87 -18.34
N SER A 711 -5.57 2.22 -19.26
CA SER A 711 -5.33 3.15 -20.37
C SER A 711 -4.23 2.71 -21.35
N ASN A 712 -3.89 1.43 -21.40
CA ASN A 712 -2.91 0.90 -22.35
C ASN A 712 -3.54 0.75 -23.75
N GLY A 713 -2.72 0.89 -24.80
CA GLY A 713 -3.15 0.81 -26.20
C GLY A 713 -3.51 -0.59 -26.70
N GLY A 714 -3.23 -1.63 -25.91
CA GLY A 714 -3.67 -3.02 -26.14
C GLY A 714 -4.54 -3.54 -25.01
N ALA A 715 -4.42 -4.84 -24.69
CA ALA A 715 -5.08 -5.42 -23.53
C ALA A 715 -4.43 -4.92 -22.23
N GLY A 716 -5.16 -4.97 -21.11
CA GLY A 716 -4.56 -4.75 -19.79
C GLY A 716 -3.45 -5.77 -19.53
N ILE A 717 -3.82 -7.05 -19.54
CA ILE A 717 -2.90 -8.18 -19.46
C ILE A 717 -3.10 -9.08 -20.66
N ARG A 718 -2.03 -9.42 -21.38
CA ARG A 718 -2.04 -10.35 -22.50
C ARG A 718 -1.18 -11.58 -22.20
N PHE A 719 -1.68 -12.75 -22.52
CA PHE A 719 -1.00 -14.03 -22.35
C PHE A 719 -0.95 -14.82 -23.67
N ASP A 720 0.26 -14.93 -24.24
CA ASP A 720 0.58 -15.74 -25.42
C ASP A 720 1.48 -16.96 -25.07
N GLY A 721 1.89 -17.13 -23.81
CA GLY A 721 2.83 -18.17 -23.36
C GLY A 721 2.24 -19.56 -23.06
N LEU A 722 3.08 -20.51 -22.64
CA LEU A 722 2.64 -21.80 -22.13
C LEU A 722 2.80 -21.84 -20.60
N ARG A 723 1.67 -22.07 -19.89
CA ARG A 723 1.50 -22.37 -18.46
C ARG A 723 1.54 -21.22 -17.43
N THR A 724 0.48 -21.20 -16.62
CA THR A 724 0.31 -20.87 -15.19
C THR A 724 0.92 -19.58 -14.59
N PRO A 725 0.69 -18.37 -15.14
CA PRO A 725 0.73 -17.18 -14.30
C PRO A 725 -0.47 -17.16 -13.34
N LEU A 726 -0.25 -16.61 -12.15
CA LEU A 726 -1.32 -16.22 -11.24
C LEU A 726 -1.62 -14.74 -11.48
N ILE A 727 -2.85 -14.43 -11.92
CA ILE A 727 -3.32 -13.05 -12.08
C ILE A 727 -4.30 -12.78 -10.95
N GLN A 728 -3.86 -12.03 -9.94
CA GLN A 728 -4.65 -11.83 -8.74
C GLN A 728 -4.64 -10.40 -8.22
N GLY A 729 -5.80 -9.90 -7.79
CA GLY A 729 -5.88 -8.65 -7.02
C GLY A 729 -5.50 -7.40 -7.80
N ASN A 730 -5.64 -7.40 -9.13
CA ASN A 730 -5.31 -6.24 -9.97
C ASN A 730 -6.54 -5.34 -10.20
N PHE A 731 -6.29 -4.05 -10.42
CA PHE A 731 -7.25 -3.09 -10.97
C PHE A 731 -6.94 -2.89 -12.45
N ILE A 732 -7.84 -3.33 -13.33
CA ILE A 732 -7.61 -3.39 -14.78
C ILE A 732 -8.67 -2.55 -15.49
N GLY A 733 -8.23 -1.48 -16.15
CA GLY A 733 -9.10 -0.51 -16.83
C GLY A 733 -9.76 0.51 -15.88
N THR A 734 -9.35 0.52 -14.60
CA THR A 734 -9.83 1.46 -13.59
C THR A 734 -8.69 1.94 -12.67
N ASP A 735 -8.94 2.91 -11.81
CA ASP A 735 -8.07 3.24 -10.68
C ASP A 735 -8.37 2.39 -9.43
N MET A 736 -7.55 2.51 -8.38
CA MET A 736 -7.73 1.76 -7.12
C MET A 736 -9.02 2.10 -6.36
N SER A 737 -9.59 3.29 -6.59
CA SER A 737 -10.88 3.66 -5.99
C SER A 737 -12.08 3.11 -6.76
N VAL A 738 -11.83 2.53 -7.94
CA VAL A 738 -12.85 1.98 -8.83
C VAL A 738 -13.82 3.05 -9.34
N THR A 739 -13.39 4.32 -9.35
CA THR A 739 -14.24 5.46 -9.77
C THR A 739 -13.81 6.06 -11.11
N ARG A 740 -12.60 5.76 -11.58
CA ARG A 740 -12.06 6.32 -12.82
C ARG A 740 -12.17 5.32 -13.97
N GLN A 741 -12.85 5.74 -15.03
CA GLN A 741 -12.95 5.00 -16.29
C GLN A 741 -11.65 5.16 -17.07
N LEU A 742 -10.72 4.22 -16.88
CA LEU A 742 -9.37 4.25 -17.47
C LEU A 742 -9.17 3.01 -18.34
N GLY A 743 -10.18 2.63 -19.11
CA GLY A 743 -10.20 1.43 -19.94
C GLY A 743 -8.94 1.21 -20.76
N ASN A 744 -8.49 -0.03 -20.86
CA ASN A 744 -7.51 -0.40 -21.89
C ASN A 744 -8.21 -0.45 -23.26
N ALA A 745 -7.47 -0.21 -24.35
CA ALA A 745 -8.03 -0.14 -25.70
C ALA A 745 -8.42 -1.53 -26.28
N GLY A 746 -7.97 -2.62 -25.67
CA GLY A 746 -8.42 -3.99 -25.93
C GLY A 746 -9.16 -4.59 -24.73
N ASP A 747 -9.05 -5.91 -24.56
CA ASP A 747 -9.63 -6.63 -23.43
C ASP A 747 -8.95 -6.26 -22.09
N GLY A 748 -9.64 -6.48 -20.98
CA GLY A 748 -9.00 -6.39 -19.66
C GLY A 748 -7.89 -7.43 -19.54
N ILE A 749 -8.23 -8.70 -19.76
CA ILE A 749 -7.30 -9.82 -19.82
C ILE A 749 -7.56 -10.62 -21.09
N LEU A 750 -6.54 -10.82 -21.92
CA LEU A 750 -6.59 -11.63 -23.13
C LEU A 750 -5.67 -12.85 -23.00
N ILE A 751 -6.22 -14.04 -23.23
CA ILE A 751 -5.48 -15.30 -23.31
C ILE A 751 -5.59 -15.86 -24.74
N SER A 752 -4.50 -15.74 -25.51
CA SER A 752 -4.49 -15.97 -26.95
C SER A 752 -3.79 -17.27 -27.40
N SER A 753 -3.26 -18.07 -26.46
CA SER A 753 -2.58 -19.34 -26.77
C SER A 753 -2.99 -20.46 -25.79
N ALA A 754 -2.57 -21.70 -26.10
CA ALA A 754 -2.87 -22.96 -25.40
C ALA A 754 -2.27 -23.06 -23.99
N SER A 755 -2.57 -22.06 -23.16
CA SER A 755 -2.29 -22.04 -21.74
C SER A 755 -3.17 -23.05 -21.00
N GLN A 756 -2.64 -23.61 -19.92
CA GLN A 756 -3.36 -24.53 -19.04
C GLN A 756 -3.07 -24.17 -17.58
N GLY A 757 -4.09 -24.24 -16.71
CA GLY A 757 -3.95 -24.13 -15.26
C GLY A 757 -3.73 -22.71 -14.72
N ASN A 758 -4.20 -21.67 -15.43
CA ASN A 758 -4.06 -20.29 -14.95
C ASN A 758 -5.22 -19.96 -13.99
N ASP A 759 -4.89 -19.31 -12.88
CA ASP A 759 -5.87 -18.73 -11.96
C ASP A 759 -5.96 -17.21 -12.22
N ILE A 760 -7.14 -16.76 -12.64
CA ILE A 760 -7.53 -15.35 -12.65
C ILE A 760 -8.48 -15.16 -11.48
N LYS A 761 -8.03 -14.50 -10.41
CA LYS A 761 -8.86 -14.37 -9.21
C LYS A 761 -8.81 -13.03 -8.49
N GLY A 762 -9.93 -12.59 -7.92
CA GLY A 762 -9.96 -11.40 -7.08
C GLY A 762 -9.57 -10.10 -7.80
N ASN A 763 -9.65 -10.04 -9.14
CA ASN A 763 -9.32 -8.82 -9.89
C ASN A 763 -10.57 -7.94 -10.05
N VAL A 764 -10.36 -6.62 -10.16
CA VAL A 764 -11.36 -5.65 -10.58
C VAL A 764 -11.08 -5.32 -12.05
N ILE A 765 -12.00 -5.68 -12.95
CA ILE A 765 -11.81 -5.57 -14.40
C ILE A 765 -12.98 -4.79 -14.99
N ALA A 766 -12.72 -3.54 -15.38
CA ALA A 766 -13.78 -2.66 -15.82
C ALA A 766 -13.37 -1.67 -16.89
N PHE A 767 -14.37 -1.14 -17.60
CA PHE A 767 -14.23 -0.04 -18.56
C PHE A 767 -13.33 -0.33 -19.76
N ASN A 768 -12.90 -1.58 -19.98
CA ASN A 768 -12.06 -1.93 -21.12
C ASN A 768 -12.89 -1.88 -22.42
N GLN A 769 -12.23 -1.54 -23.53
CA GLN A 769 -12.91 -1.40 -24.83
C GLN A 769 -13.20 -2.75 -25.49
N GLY A 770 -12.56 -3.83 -25.03
CA GLY A 770 -12.89 -5.22 -25.35
C GLY A 770 -13.70 -5.89 -24.23
N SER A 771 -13.62 -7.22 -24.18
CA SER A 771 -14.19 -8.04 -23.11
C SER A 771 -13.39 -7.88 -21.80
N GLY A 772 -14.01 -8.17 -20.66
CA GLY A 772 -13.32 -8.19 -19.37
C GLY A 772 -12.20 -9.23 -19.38
N VAL A 773 -12.56 -10.48 -19.64
CA VAL A 773 -11.64 -11.60 -19.84
C VAL A 773 -11.99 -12.32 -21.15
N ARG A 774 -11.05 -12.39 -22.09
CA ARG A 774 -11.21 -13.10 -23.36
C ARG A 774 -10.26 -14.28 -23.46
N ILE A 775 -10.77 -15.44 -23.86
CA ILE A 775 -9.99 -16.66 -24.09
C ILE A 775 -10.19 -17.11 -25.54
N ASP A 776 -9.12 -17.05 -26.34
CA ASP A 776 -9.18 -17.42 -27.76
C ASP A 776 -8.87 -18.90 -28.00
N SER A 777 -7.96 -19.48 -27.20
CA SER A 777 -7.53 -20.88 -27.40
C SER A 777 -6.81 -21.45 -26.18
N ALA A 778 -7.46 -21.55 -25.03
CA ALA A 778 -6.88 -22.15 -23.79
C ALA A 778 -7.91 -22.96 -23.01
N ALA A 779 -7.49 -23.92 -22.19
CA ALA A 779 -8.40 -24.71 -21.34
C ALA A 779 -7.84 -24.86 -19.93
N GLY A 780 -8.70 -25.11 -18.95
CA GLY A 780 -8.35 -25.17 -17.54
C GLY A 780 -8.01 -23.79 -16.99
N ILE A 781 -8.69 -22.74 -17.46
CA ILE A 781 -8.52 -21.37 -16.99
C ILE A 781 -9.60 -21.04 -15.97
N ARG A 782 -9.18 -20.97 -14.70
CA ARG A 782 -10.08 -20.70 -13.58
C ARG A 782 -10.28 -19.20 -13.42
N ILE A 783 -11.52 -18.73 -13.57
CA ILE A 783 -11.90 -17.32 -13.46
C ILE A 783 -12.86 -17.16 -12.28
N VAL A 784 -12.36 -16.81 -11.10
CA VAL A 784 -13.16 -16.84 -9.86
C VAL A 784 -12.97 -15.58 -9.04
N GLU A 785 -14.00 -15.17 -8.28
CA GLU A 785 -13.90 -14.04 -7.33
C GLU A 785 -13.52 -12.70 -8.00
N ASN A 786 -13.62 -12.58 -9.32
CA ASN A 786 -13.33 -11.33 -10.03
C ASN A 786 -14.58 -10.42 -10.04
N SER A 787 -14.36 -9.12 -9.88
CA SER A 787 -15.38 -8.09 -10.13
C SER A 787 -15.24 -7.61 -11.58
N ILE A 788 -16.13 -8.07 -12.46
CA ILE A 788 -16.09 -7.76 -13.89
C ILE A 788 -17.36 -7.00 -14.29
N PHE A 789 -17.21 -5.76 -14.76
CA PHE A 789 -18.35 -4.89 -15.06
C PHE A 789 -17.98 -3.74 -16.01
N SER A 790 -18.97 -3.11 -16.64
CA SER A 790 -18.80 -1.95 -17.54
C SER A 790 -17.73 -2.11 -18.65
N ASN A 791 -17.39 -3.32 -19.07
CA ASN A 791 -16.54 -3.51 -20.24
C ASN A 791 -17.42 -3.38 -21.49
N LEU A 792 -16.88 -2.88 -22.60
CA LEU A 792 -17.66 -2.67 -23.82
C LEU A 792 -17.98 -4.00 -24.52
N GLY A 793 -17.11 -5.01 -24.40
CA GLY A 793 -17.36 -6.40 -24.77
C GLY A 793 -18.02 -7.21 -23.64
N LEU A 794 -18.01 -8.54 -23.75
CA LEU A 794 -18.56 -9.43 -22.71
C LEU A 794 -17.72 -9.40 -21.43
N GLY A 795 -18.30 -9.79 -20.30
CA GLY A 795 -17.55 -9.90 -19.05
C GLY A 795 -16.50 -11.00 -19.14
N ILE A 796 -16.92 -12.18 -19.58
CA ILE A 796 -16.07 -13.33 -19.94
C ILE A 796 -16.50 -13.77 -21.34
N ASP A 797 -15.53 -13.98 -22.22
CA ASP A 797 -15.72 -14.36 -23.62
C ASP A 797 -14.88 -15.61 -23.95
N LEU A 798 -15.56 -16.71 -24.26
CA LEU A 798 -14.95 -17.97 -24.68
C LEU A 798 -15.12 -18.10 -26.21
N SER A 799 -14.13 -17.62 -26.97
CA SER A 799 -14.20 -17.55 -28.44
C SER A 799 -14.86 -18.77 -29.11
N PRO A 800 -15.69 -18.58 -30.16
CA PRO A 800 -15.84 -17.36 -30.97
C PRO A 800 -16.71 -16.27 -30.33
N ASP A 801 -16.43 -15.00 -30.67
CA ASP A 801 -17.09 -13.82 -30.10
C ASP A 801 -18.62 -13.95 -29.98
N GLY A 802 -19.13 -13.78 -28.77
CA GLY A 802 -20.56 -13.84 -28.44
C GLY A 802 -20.83 -14.82 -27.30
N ILE A 803 -22.07 -14.82 -26.80
CA ILE A 803 -22.44 -15.73 -25.71
C ILE A 803 -22.42 -17.17 -26.23
N THR A 804 -21.62 -18.01 -25.59
CA THR A 804 -21.48 -19.44 -25.87
C THR A 804 -22.80 -20.15 -25.52
N PRO A 805 -23.47 -20.84 -26.47
CA PRO A 805 -24.74 -21.51 -26.19
C PRO A 805 -24.57 -22.73 -25.28
N ASN A 806 -25.48 -22.92 -24.31
CA ASN A 806 -25.55 -24.19 -23.57
C ASN A 806 -26.01 -25.34 -24.49
N ASP A 807 -25.22 -26.40 -24.63
CA ASP A 807 -25.56 -27.63 -25.39
C ASP A 807 -25.72 -28.88 -24.48
N PRO A 808 -26.42 -29.94 -24.93
CA PRO A 808 -26.59 -31.14 -24.12
C PRO A 808 -25.27 -31.86 -23.82
N LEU A 809 -25.01 -32.08 -22.53
CA LEU A 809 -23.85 -32.81 -21.98
C LEU A 809 -22.50 -32.08 -22.10
N ASP A 810 -22.47 -30.86 -22.62
CA ASP A 810 -21.26 -30.04 -22.76
C ASP A 810 -20.13 -30.81 -23.44
N SER A 811 -20.41 -31.22 -24.67
CA SER A 811 -19.51 -32.08 -25.46
C SER A 811 -18.49 -31.27 -26.26
N ASP A 812 -18.50 -29.96 -26.07
CA ASP A 812 -17.73 -29.02 -26.85
C ASP A 812 -16.22 -29.08 -26.56
N THR A 813 -15.48 -28.51 -27.51
CA THR A 813 -14.03 -28.37 -27.43
C THR A 813 -13.65 -26.96 -27.82
N GLY A 814 -12.63 -26.39 -27.17
CA GLY A 814 -12.23 -25.00 -27.42
C GLY A 814 -11.81 -24.31 -26.14
N SER A 815 -11.97 -22.99 -26.12
CA SER A 815 -11.66 -22.15 -24.96
C SER A 815 -12.46 -22.58 -23.73
N ASN A 816 -11.78 -23.01 -22.68
CA ASN A 816 -12.37 -23.62 -21.50
C ASN A 816 -13.39 -24.73 -21.81
N GLY A 817 -13.18 -25.48 -22.90
CA GLY A 817 -14.14 -26.48 -23.35
C GLY A 817 -15.50 -25.91 -23.77
N LEU A 818 -15.63 -24.59 -23.93
CA LEU A 818 -16.89 -23.87 -24.11
C LEU A 818 -17.90 -24.17 -22.99
N GLN A 819 -17.37 -24.37 -21.77
CA GLN A 819 -18.12 -24.78 -20.58
C GLN A 819 -19.49 -24.12 -20.46
N ASN A 820 -20.53 -24.94 -20.44
CA ASN A 820 -21.90 -24.49 -20.17
C ASN A 820 -21.99 -23.70 -18.86
N PHE A 821 -22.75 -22.59 -18.88
CA PHE A 821 -23.01 -21.76 -17.71
C PHE A 821 -24.29 -22.20 -16.97
N PRO A 822 -24.39 -21.91 -15.66
CA PRO A 822 -25.60 -22.18 -14.89
C PRO A 822 -26.82 -21.42 -15.43
N VAL A 823 -28.01 -22.00 -15.31
CA VAL A 823 -29.29 -21.34 -15.60
C VAL A 823 -30.01 -21.09 -14.29
N LEU A 824 -30.18 -19.81 -13.92
CA LEU A 824 -30.96 -19.42 -12.73
C LEU A 824 -32.45 -19.56 -13.03
N THR A 825 -33.18 -20.31 -12.20
CA THR A 825 -34.56 -20.73 -12.48
C THR A 825 -35.59 -20.11 -11.54
N SER A 826 -35.22 -19.78 -10.30
CA SER A 826 -36.14 -19.15 -9.36
C SER A 826 -35.41 -18.40 -8.25
N PHE A 827 -36.02 -17.32 -7.80
CA PHE A 827 -35.78 -16.73 -6.48
C PHE A 827 -37.04 -16.97 -5.65
N MET A 828 -36.92 -17.62 -4.48
CA MET A 828 -38.05 -17.84 -3.58
C MET A 828 -37.63 -17.50 -2.14
N PRO A 829 -38.52 -16.95 -1.30
CA PRO A 829 -38.26 -16.86 0.13
C PRO A 829 -37.86 -18.25 0.65
N ALA A 830 -36.80 -18.36 1.46
CA ALA A 830 -36.39 -19.65 2.01
C ALA A 830 -37.45 -20.15 3.01
N ILE A 831 -38.46 -20.87 2.51
CA ILE A 831 -39.46 -21.52 3.36
C ILE A 831 -38.82 -22.81 3.89
N SER A 832 -38.53 -22.87 5.19
CA SER A 832 -38.05 -24.09 5.85
C SER A 832 -39.00 -25.27 5.56
N ALA A 833 -38.47 -26.37 5.05
CA ALA A 833 -39.21 -27.57 4.64
C ALA A 833 -39.92 -28.34 5.80
N ASN A 834 -40.04 -27.74 6.99
CA ASN A 834 -40.71 -28.31 8.17
C ASN A 834 -42.00 -27.56 8.58
N ALA A 835 -42.54 -26.68 7.73
CA ALA A 835 -43.66 -25.82 8.07
C ALA A 835 -45.03 -26.53 8.30
N ASP A 836 -45.15 -27.84 8.04
CA ASP A 836 -46.45 -28.53 8.07
C ASP A 836 -46.84 -29.15 9.42
N LYS A 837 -46.04 -29.02 10.50
CA LYS A 837 -46.40 -29.63 11.81
C LYS A 837 -46.12 -28.80 13.07
N ASP A 838 -45.70 -27.54 12.95
CA ASP A 838 -45.39 -26.74 14.13
C ASP A 838 -45.87 -25.29 13.95
N GLU A 839 -46.99 -24.94 14.58
CA GLU A 839 -47.54 -23.56 14.60
C GLU A 839 -46.61 -22.55 15.30
N SER A 840 -45.48 -23.01 15.87
CA SER A 840 -44.42 -22.17 16.43
C SER A 840 -43.33 -21.73 15.43
N ALA A 841 -43.37 -22.20 14.18
CA ALA A 841 -42.32 -21.95 13.18
C ALA A 841 -42.48 -20.65 12.36
N SER A 842 -43.45 -19.78 12.66
CA SER A 842 -43.72 -18.56 11.87
C SER A 842 -42.79 -17.36 12.16
N SER A 843 -41.92 -17.45 13.17
CA SER A 843 -41.02 -16.34 13.57
C SER A 843 -39.61 -16.43 13.00
N ALA A 844 -39.30 -17.43 12.17
CA ALA A 844 -38.04 -17.55 11.44
C ALA A 844 -38.28 -17.42 9.93
N LEU A 845 -38.85 -16.28 9.51
CA LEU A 845 -38.61 -15.81 8.15
C LEU A 845 -37.18 -15.30 8.12
N ASN A 846 -36.26 -16.20 7.78
CA ASN A 846 -34.91 -15.81 7.41
C ASN A 846 -35.07 -14.78 6.28
N SER A 847 -34.50 -13.58 6.41
CA SER A 847 -34.46 -12.60 5.30
C SER A 847 -33.73 -13.14 4.06
N ALA A 848 -33.09 -14.31 4.19
CA ALA A 848 -32.42 -15.05 3.13
C ALA A 848 -33.43 -15.54 2.07
N VAL A 849 -33.20 -15.10 0.83
CA VAL A 849 -33.89 -15.63 -0.35
C VAL A 849 -33.09 -16.83 -0.86
N ALA A 850 -33.75 -17.95 -1.14
CA ALA A 850 -33.11 -19.05 -1.84
C ALA A 850 -33.11 -18.77 -3.34
N VAL A 851 -31.92 -18.65 -3.92
CA VAL A 851 -31.73 -18.61 -5.37
C VAL A 851 -31.44 -20.03 -5.84
N SER A 852 -32.24 -20.53 -6.78
CA SER A 852 -32.10 -21.87 -7.33
C SER A 852 -31.76 -21.79 -8.82
N GLY A 853 -31.00 -22.78 -9.28
CA GLY A 853 -30.64 -22.93 -10.67
C GLY A 853 -30.35 -24.37 -11.05
N THR A 854 -30.13 -24.56 -12.34
CA THR A 854 -29.75 -25.83 -12.94
C THR A 854 -28.46 -25.69 -13.71
N LEU A 855 -27.67 -26.76 -13.80
CA LEU A 855 -26.52 -26.87 -14.68
C LEU A 855 -26.72 -28.11 -15.55
N ASN A 856 -26.58 -27.97 -16.87
CA ASN A 856 -26.40 -29.12 -17.77
C ASN A 856 -24.96 -29.05 -18.28
N SER A 857 -24.12 -30.01 -17.89
CA SER A 857 -22.71 -30.04 -18.26
C SER A 857 -22.23 -31.50 -18.38
N GLY A 858 -20.91 -31.72 -18.42
CA GLY A 858 -20.29 -33.05 -18.50
C GLY A 858 -20.90 -34.03 -17.49
N PRO A 859 -21.23 -35.27 -17.89
CA PRO A 859 -21.96 -36.21 -17.05
C PRO A 859 -21.12 -36.78 -15.89
N ASN A 860 -21.75 -36.97 -14.73
CA ASN A 860 -21.10 -37.49 -13.50
C ASN A 860 -19.85 -36.68 -13.08
N ALA A 861 -19.84 -35.39 -13.34
CA ALA A 861 -18.74 -34.48 -13.03
C ALA A 861 -19.15 -33.48 -11.95
N THR A 862 -18.15 -32.91 -11.27
CA THR A 862 -18.36 -31.98 -10.15
C THR A 862 -17.89 -30.59 -10.53
N TYR A 863 -18.74 -29.60 -10.23
CA TYR A 863 -18.55 -28.20 -10.54
C TYR A 863 -18.62 -27.33 -9.28
N THR A 864 -18.01 -26.15 -9.36
CA THR A 864 -18.24 -25.05 -8.43
C THR A 864 -19.00 -23.96 -9.16
N VAL A 865 -20.18 -23.58 -8.67
CA VAL A 865 -20.95 -22.46 -9.19
C VAL A 865 -20.59 -21.21 -8.42
N HIS A 866 -20.05 -20.19 -9.08
CA HIS A 866 -19.83 -18.88 -8.48
C HIS A 866 -21.00 -17.97 -8.84
N TRP A 867 -21.49 -17.19 -7.88
CA TRP A 867 -22.55 -16.22 -8.09
C TRP A 867 -22.06 -14.82 -7.74
N TYR A 868 -22.62 -13.83 -8.43
CA TYR A 868 -22.26 -12.43 -8.29
C TYR A 868 -23.53 -11.58 -8.24
N PHE A 869 -23.53 -10.51 -7.46
CA PHE A 869 -24.69 -9.66 -7.22
C PHE A 869 -24.33 -8.18 -7.34
N THR A 870 -25.18 -7.40 -7.99
CA THR A 870 -25.16 -5.92 -7.94
C THR A 870 -26.55 -5.40 -7.58
N ASN A 871 -26.62 -4.26 -6.89
CA ASN A 871 -27.88 -3.61 -6.51
C ASN A 871 -28.53 -2.82 -7.66
N GLU A 872 -27.81 -2.63 -8.76
CA GLU A 872 -28.35 -1.97 -9.95
C GLU A 872 -29.24 -2.94 -10.75
N SER A 873 -30.25 -2.39 -11.43
CA SER A 873 -31.16 -3.19 -12.27
C SER A 873 -30.55 -3.61 -13.60
N ASP A 874 -29.41 -3.02 -13.97
CA ASP A 874 -28.95 -2.99 -15.35
C ASP A 874 -27.87 -4.05 -15.59
N CYS A 875 -28.23 -5.04 -16.41
CA CYS A 875 -27.36 -6.09 -16.92
C CYS A 875 -27.51 -6.16 -18.44
N GLU A 876 -26.39 -6.10 -19.15
CA GLU A 876 -26.32 -6.19 -20.60
C GLU A 876 -25.45 -7.37 -20.99
N ALA A 877 -25.87 -8.17 -21.98
CA ALA A 877 -25.10 -9.31 -22.49
C ALA A 877 -24.50 -10.21 -21.38
N ASN A 878 -25.32 -10.57 -20.39
CA ASN A 878 -24.98 -11.42 -19.24
C ASN A 878 -23.96 -10.83 -18.24
N GLN A 879 -23.61 -9.55 -18.33
CA GLN A 879 -22.67 -8.89 -17.40
C GLN A 879 -23.28 -7.66 -16.70
N PHE A 880 -22.71 -7.29 -15.55
CA PHE A 880 -23.11 -6.09 -14.83
C PHE A 880 -22.60 -4.82 -15.50
N ILE A 881 -23.43 -3.78 -15.49
CA ILE A 881 -23.02 -2.44 -15.94
C ILE A 881 -22.37 -1.65 -14.79
N ALA A 882 -22.54 -2.08 -13.53
CA ALA A 882 -21.97 -1.44 -12.35
C ALA A 882 -21.16 -2.41 -11.49
N LEU A 883 -20.47 -1.89 -10.48
CA LEU A 883 -19.67 -2.67 -9.54
C LEU A 883 -20.54 -3.70 -8.79
N PRO A 884 -20.14 -4.99 -8.73
CA PRO A 884 -20.80 -5.97 -7.88
C PRO A 884 -20.59 -5.65 -6.38
N LEU A 885 -21.62 -5.90 -5.56
CA LEU A 885 -21.60 -5.67 -4.11
C LEU A 885 -21.40 -6.95 -3.30
N ALA A 886 -21.78 -8.10 -3.84
CA ALA A 886 -21.59 -9.39 -3.18
C ALA A 886 -21.28 -10.49 -4.20
N SER A 887 -20.55 -11.51 -3.75
CA SER A 887 -20.26 -12.71 -4.52
C SER A 887 -20.08 -13.90 -3.59
N GLY A 888 -20.32 -15.10 -4.09
CA GLY A 888 -20.12 -16.34 -3.34
C GLY A 888 -20.06 -17.55 -4.24
N GLN A 889 -20.09 -18.74 -3.64
CA GLN A 889 -19.98 -19.99 -4.38
C GLN A 889 -20.83 -21.12 -3.77
N VAL A 890 -21.22 -22.05 -4.62
CA VAL A 890 -21.77 -23.37 -4.28
C VAL A 890 -20.79 -24.40 -4.78
N SER A 891 -20.07 -25.03 -3.85
CA SER A 891 -19.15 -26.12 -4.17
C SER A 891 -19.90 -27.45 -4.33
N ASN A 892 -19.28 -28.40 -5.01
CA ASN A 892 -19.76 -29.78 -5.14
C ASN A 892 -21.12 -29.92 -5.85
N VAL A 893 -21.37 -29.11 -6.88
CA VAL A 893 -22.53 -29.28 -7.77
C VAL A 893 -22.22 -30.45 -8.72
N THR A 894 -22.77 -31.63 -8.43
CA THR A 894 -22.50 -32.86 -9.19
C THR A 894 -23.62 -33.15 -10.19
N THR A 895 -23.25 -33.35 -11.46
CA THR A 895 -24.18 -33.71 -12.54
C THR A 895 -24.50 -35.20 -12.53
N ASP A 896 -25.70 -35.56 -12.96
CA ASP A 896 -26.12 -36.95 -13.16
C ASP A 896 -25.54 -37.55 -14.46
N ALA A 897 -25.94 -38.78 -14.80
CA ALA A 897 -25.52 -39.46 -16.01
C ALA A 897 -26.06 -38.81 -17.31
N GLN A 898 -27.01 -37.88 -17.20
CA GLN A 898 -27.55 -37.05 -18.27
C GLN A 898 -27.00 -35.61 -18.20
N GLY A 899 -25.96 -35.37 -17.41
CA GLY A 899 -25.31 -34.07 -17.29
C GLY A 899 -26.06 -33.05 -16.43
N ASN A 900 -27.18 -33.40 -15.80
CA ASN A 900 -28.01 -32.44 -15.07
C ASN A 900 -27.63 -32.35 -13.59
N ALA A 901 -27.56 -31.13 -13.07
CA ALA A 901 -27.47 -30.85 -11.65
C ALA A 901 -28.46 -29.75 -11.25
N GLN A 902 -28.95 -29.82 -10.02
CA GLN A 902 -29.65 -28.71 -9.37
C GLN A 902 -28.77 -28.14 -8.26
N PHE A 903 -28.84 -26.83 -8.07
CA PHE A 903 -28.18 -26.16 -6.96
C PHE A 903 -29.05 -25.06 -6.40
N SER A 904 -28.81 -24.71 -5.15
CA SER A 904 -29.46 -23.59 -4.48
C SER A 904 -28.51 -22.95 -3.49
N PHE A 905 -28.59 -21.64 -3.31
CA PHE A 905 -27.86 -20.92 -2.27
C PHE A 905 -28.73 -19.84 -1.62
N PRO A 906 -28.49 -19.54 -0.33
CA PRO A 906 -29.08 -18.39 0.31
C PRO A 906 -28.39 -17.11 -0.22
N LEU A 907 -29.19 -16.09 -0.51
CA LEU A 907 -28.75 -14.73 -0.77
C LEU A 907 -29.21 -13.84 0.39
N ASP A 908 -28.23 -13.24 1.06
CA ASP A 908 -28.44 -12.14 1.98
C ASP A 908 -28.13 -10.83 1.27
N PHE A 909 -29.11 -9.92 1.21
CA PHE A 909 -28.87 -8.60 0.61
C PHE A 909 -27.94 -7.77 1.51
N PRO A 910 -26.98 -7.02 0.91
CA PRO A 910 -26.19 -6.04 1.66
C PRO A 910 -27.10 -5.03 2.38
N ALA A 911 -26.64 -4.50 3.52
CA ALA A 911 -27.40 -3.53 4.29
C ALA A 911 -27.78 -2.30 3.43
N GLY A 912 -29.07 -1.95 3.41
CA GLY A 912 -29.60 -0.84 2.61
C GLY A 912 -29.84 -1.18 1.14
N VAL A 913 -29.65 -2.44 0.73
CA VAL A 913 -30.01 -2.94 -0.60
C VAL A 913 -31.21 -3.86 -0.48
N GLU A 914 -32.25 -3.59 -1.28
CA GLU A 914 -33.50 -4.37 -1.25
C GLU A 914 -33.80 -5.06 -2.59
N SER A 915 -33.00 -4.81 -3.63
CA SER A 915 -33.13 -5.44 -4.93
C SER A 915 -31.82 -5.38 -5.71
N GLY A 916 -31.74 -6.16 -6.78
CA GLY A 916 -30.61 -6.16 -7.70
C GLY A 916 -30.72 -7.27 -8.73
N VAL A 917 -29.58 -7.60 -9.35
CA VAL A 917 -29.47 -8.71 -10.31
C VAL A 917 -28.33 -9.64 -9.93
N ILE A 918 -28.51 -10.92 -10.24
CA ILE A 918 -27.53 -12.00 -10.03
C ILE A 918 -27.19 -12.66 -11.34
N ASN A 919 -25.92 -12.98 -11.56
CA ASN A 919 -25.50 -13.97 -12.55
C ASN A 919 -24.53 -14.98 -11.91
N CYS A 920 -24.22 -16.03 -12.67
CA CYS A 920 -23.35 -17.10 -12.21
C CYS A 920 -22.35 -17.54 -13.29
N THR A 921 -21.27 -18.17 -12.84
CA THR A 921 -20.39 -19.00 -13.69
C THR A 921 -20.29 -20.40 -13.11
N ALA A 922 -19.96 -21.39 -13.94
CA ALA A 922 -19.62 -22.74 -13.51
C ALA A 922 -18.14 -23.01 -13.78
N THR A 923 -17.45 -23.58 -12.80
CA THR A 923 -16.05 -23.99 -12.94
C THR A 923 -15.92 -25.50 -12.69
N ASP A 924 -15.35 -26.23 -13.64
CA ASP A 924 -15.10 -27.67 -13.52
C ASP A 924 -13.87 -27.99 -12.64
N SER A 925 -13.61 -29.28 -12.42
CA SER A 925 -12.46 -29.75 -11.61
C SER A 925 -11.07 -29.50 -12.24
N ILE A 926 -11.01 -29.25 -13.54
CA ILE A 926 -9.77 -28.96 -14.28
C ILE A 926 -9.50 -27.44 -14.28
N GLY A 927 -10.53 -26.63 -13.99
CA GLY A 927 -10.49 -25.18 -13.92
C GLY A 927 -11.25 -24.49 -15.04
N ASN A 928 -11.86 -25.20 -16.00
CA ASN A 928 -12.63 -24.58 -17.07
C ASN A 928 -13.78 -23.78 -16.48
N THR A 929 -13.77 -22.47 -16.66
CA THR A 929 -14.85 -21.58 -16.21
C THR A 929 -15.68 -21.10 -17.38
N SER A 930 -17.00 -21.19 -17.24
CA SER A 930 -17.97 -20.68 -18.21
C SER A 930 -17.96 -19.15 -18.33
N GLU A 931 -18.62 -18.64 -19.36
CA GLU A 931 -19.10 -17.26 -19.38
C GLU A 931 -20.15 -17.01 -18.29
N PHE A 932 -20.56 -15.76 -18.13
CA PHE A 932 -21.65 -15.42 -17.21
C PHE A 932 -23.01 -15.92 -17.73
N SER A 933 -23.81 -16.43 -16.82
CA SER A 933 -25.22 -16.75 -17.08
C SER A 933 -26.04 -15.50 -17.37
N ALA A 934 -27.23 -15.70 -17.94
CA ALA A 934 -28.26 -14.65 -17.94
C ALA A 934 -28.53 -14.15 -16.51
N CYS A 935 -28.76 -12.85 -16.40
CA CYS A 935 -29.05 -12.19 -15.14
C CYS A 935 -30.46 -12.52 -14.64
N LEU A 936 -30.59 -12.84 -13.35
CA LEU A 936 -31.86 -12.98 -12.64
C LEU A 936 -32.06 -11.77 -11.73
N SER A 937 -33.14 -11.02 -11.95
CA SER A 937 -33.55 -9.97 -11.01
C SER A 937 -34.03 -10.59 -9.71
N VAL A 938 -33.52 -10.07 -8.61
CA VAL A 938 -33.86 -10.50 -7.25
C VAL A 938 -34.28 -9.29 -6.43
N ALA A 939 -35.27 -9.48 -5.57
CA ALA A 939 -35.70 -8.48 -4.62
C ALA A 939 -35.90 -9.13 -3.26
N ALA A 940 -35.58 -8.40 -2.21
CA ALA A 940 -35.89 -8.79 -0.84
C ALA A 940 -37.40 -9.06 -0.76
N PRO A 941 -37.82 -10.12 -0.04
CA PRO A 941 -39.23 -10.41 0.14
C PRO A 941 -39.89 -9.19 0.77
N VAL A 942 -40.97 -8.71 0.16
CA VAL A 942 -41.82 -7.71 0.82
C VAL A 942 -42.46 -8.42 2.02
N VAL A 943 -41.90 -8.24 3.21
CA VAL A 943 -42.54 -8.69 4.45
C VAL A 943 -43.74 -7.78 4.66
N THR A 944 -44.91 -8.18 4.16
CA THR A 944 -46.18 -7.64 4.64
C THR A 944 -46.40 -8.17 6.05
N GLY A 945 -45.77 -7.55 7.05
CA GLY A 945 -45.85 -7.96 8.44
C GLY A 945 -47.17 -7.54 9.09
N ALA A 946 -47.97 -8.52 9.50
CA ALA A 946 -48.70 -8.42 10.76
C ALA A 946 -47.71 -8.79 11.87
N LEU A 947 -47.54 -7.93 12.88
CA LEU A 947 -46.54 -8.09 13.94
C LEU A 947 -47.02 -9.10 15.00
N GLN A 948 -46.17 -10.09 15.30
CA GLN A 948 -46.34 -11.05 16.41
C GLN A 948 -45.00 -11.15 17.16
N PHE A 949 -45.01 -10.93 18.48
CA PHE A 949 -43.81 -10.98 19.33
C PHE A 949 -43.94 -12.02 20.44
N SER A 950 -42.86 -12.76 20.71
CA SER A 950 -42.66 -13.54 21.94
C SER A 950 -41.26 -13.26 22.51
N ALA A 951 -41.15 -13.11 23.84
CA ALA A 951 -39.86 -13.09 24.55
C ALA A 951 -40.00 -13.55 26.01
N ALA A 952 -38.94 -14.19 26.48
CA ALA A 952 -38.83 -15.02 27.68
C ALA A 952 -38.78 -14.25 29.02
N ALA A 953 -39.23 -14.91 30.09
CA ALA A 953 -39.05 -14.45 31.47
C ALA A 953 -37.90 -15.19 32.15
N TYR A 954 -36.90 -14.45 32.63
CA TYR A 954 -35.96 -14.89 33.66
C TYR A 954 -36.50 -14.43 35.01
N SER A 955 -36.82 -15.36 35.92
CA SER A 955 -37.03 -15.05 37.33
C SER A 955 -35.72 -15.21 38.08
N GLY A 956 -35.16 -14.11 38.59
CA GLY A 956 -34.08 -14.15 39.57
C GLY A 956 -34.55 -14.72 40.91
N ARG A 957 -33.61 -15.31 41.65
CA ARG A 957 -33.61 -15.19 43.10
C ARG A 957 -32.82 -13.97 43.48
#